data_AF-A0A9D7IZV7-F1
#
_entry.id   AF-A0A9D7IZV7-F1
#
_cell.length_a   1.000
_cell.length_b   1.000
_cell.length_c   1.000
_cell.angle_alpha   90.00
_cell.angle_beta   90.00
_cell.angle_gamma   90.00
#
_symmetry.space_group_name_H-M   'P 1'
#
loop_
_entity.id
_entity.type
_entity.pdbx_description
1 polymer ?
#
loop_
_entity_poly.entity_id
_entity_poly.type
_entity_poly.pdbx_seq_one_letter_code
_entity_poly.pdbx_strand_id
1 'polypeptide(L)'
;MKTTITTIISLLVILTGVTLMAEEVARPAGSGLDRSGQGILEPGEHTRTVTVGSLQRRYLVHVPKKYAADRPTPVILVFHGGGGNPESMVRLSGMNTKSEEAGFIVVYPFGTGALDNNRLTFNGGGCCAYAMQNKIDDVGFTRALLDDLAKVANVDTNRVFATGLSNGGIMAYYLASELSDRIAAIAPVGGPLMMDACRPRRAVSVMHFHGTADEFAPFNGGFGKGAAGAKGVTDFKSVDHSIQNWVKANGCNDKPEIVALPDKADDGMRVTRKTWGGGKDGTEVVLIEIEGGGHTWPGMEPPAWLGKSTKDILANDLMWEFFQKHPMKPSAVTKPSVPQNQPPASKPASDNAPGKLKALPDSDATRDAAGTGQMFEAIHVPGFTDFREGLNGFALGDFDKNGYLDILTVTTEPFALDATWADETGGVKRTRNPKDKLRLLLNFGGFRLQAQAVTLTGSAATPDDLSQGWRGGQVPALADFNGDGLLDIFITRQAPMSNGKIREGFKPVGCSLFLSDGRLDRFRDVSVEYGALNEMAYNRQVSLGDVNRDGFIDIALGADNIVNAFEGLPKSALLVFQPKDGKFAGGRFTDIGGTDLIPDFGGFYHDSARDKAGPNLALRDIDNDGDLDLIQSTHVLLIAAQPPTLPFSPAEYRHGIFNWRNLLAESGRFQFEKVTDNGFACEARLRYDRNVERLVPMTEARAPGLPYLFFGDVNNDGLLDALAVGGGDPFNRPATEDVGARFWYNRGGFRFEEATAKSGLARLNQSYREWFAFFDAAPSDAIKAFNPAARKIRSQPGLTPKNPFDNRALYSDAVFADFNNDGWLDIVVFDRLESPAIETRSFLFLNRGDGTFEPQPTTISGLNGTGICGAAADLNNDGLLDLIIAADPDNTGVASDPHRYESMVFMNAGTRGARENHWLRVRFSGVSDAQLLGASVEVREPGTNRLLGMRGIYSNQGYKSSSALEAHFGLGKIGRVNLEVRLPGGRKVKVANVAADRYLDLNLKEGTARKVEVK
;
A
#
# COMPACT_ATOMS: atom_id res chain seq x y z
N MET A 1 -12.26 -12.26 76.05
CA MET A 1 -11.27 -11.90 74.99
C MET A 1 -11.82 -10.73 74.19
N LYS A 2 -10.96 -9.92 73.55
CA LYS A 2 -11.30 -8.55 73.14
C LYS A 2 -12.06 -8.46 71.79
N THR A 3 -13.03 -7.54 71.80
CA THR A 3 -13.75 -6.79 70.74
C THR A 3 -12.99 -6.44 69.43
N THR A 4 -13.59 -5.95 68.33
CA THR A 4 -14.95 -5.93 67.70
C THR A 4 -14.79 -5.24 66.32
N ILE A 5 -15.71 -5.51 65.37
CA ILE A 5 -15.82 -4.91 64.02
C ILE A 5 -15.79 -3.36 64.01
N THR A 6 -15.17 -2.71 62.99
CA THR A 6 -15.64 -1.50 62.23
C THR A 6 -14.73 -1.20 61.02
N THR A 7 -15.25 -0.47 60.04
CA THR A 7 -14.71 -0.18 58.68
C THR A 7 -14.04 1.22 58.57
N ILE A 8 -13.20 1.42 57.52
CA ILE A 8 -12.96 2.69 56.76
C ILE A 8 -11.78 3.67 57.13
N ILE A 9 -11.04 4.09 56.07
CA ILE A 9 -10.23 5.34 55.83
C ILE A 9 -8.75 5.52 56.29
N SER A 10 -7.97 6.19 55.38
CA SER A 10 -6.61 6.81 55.45
C SER A 10 -5.38 5.90 55.61
N LEU A 11 -4.24 6.04 54.89
CA LEU A 11 -3.55 7.11 54.13
C LEU A 11 -2.69 8.11 54.96
N LEU A 12 -1.42 8.25 54.56
CA LEU A 12 -0.44 9.35 54.76
C LEU A 12 0.61 9.29 55.92
N VAL A 13 1.84 9.69 55.55
CA VAL A 13 3.03 10.15 56.35
C VAL A 13 3.81 9.16 57.23
N ILE A 14 5.04 8.81 56.82
CA ILE A 14 6.31 9.31 57.43
C ILE A 14 7.36 9.55 56.33
N LEU A 15 7.66 10.82 56.02
CA LEU A 15 9.01 11.29 55.62
C LEU A 15 9.79 11.51 56.94
N THR A 16 11.12 11.42 57.04
CA THR A 16 12.20 12.30 56.52
C THR A 16 13.55 11.66 56.91
N GLY A 17 14.75 11.99 56.41
CA GLY A 17 15.23 12.93 55.37
C GLY A 17 16.48 12.32 54.69
N VAL A 18 17.19 12.97 53.77
CA VAL A 18 17.80 14.31 53.85
C VAL A 18 17.58 15.11 52.55
N THR A 19 17.24 16.39 52.70
CA THR A 19 17.21 17.42 51.65
C THR A 19 18.31 18.45 51.90
N LEU A 20 18.70 19.17 50.83
CA LEU A 20 19.52 20.40 50.68
C LEU A 20 20.56 20.15 49.56
N MET A 21 20.74 20.96 48.52
CA MET A 21 20.22 22.31 48.25
C MET A 21 19.48 22.35 46.90
N ALA A 22 18.33 23.01 46.86
CA ALA A 22 17.76 23.60 45.65
C ALA A 22 17.59 25.09 45.96
N GLU A 23 18.44 25.93 45.39
CA GLU A 23 18.42 27.37 45.64
C GLU A 23 17.46 28.04 44.64
N GLU A 24 16.59 28.92 45.13
CA GLU A 24 15.63 29.65 44.31
C GLU A 24 16.34 30.61 43.36
N VAL A 25 16.31 30.30 42.06
CA VAL A 25 16.49 31.32 41.02
C VAL A 25 15.11 31.76 40.55
N ALA A 26 14.82 33.05 40.78
CA ALA A 26 13.54 33.66 40.47
C ALA A 26 13.11 33.43 39.01
N ARG A 27 11.82 33.17 38.80
CA ARG A 27 11.21 33.08 37.46
C ARG A 27 11.47 34.38 36.68
N PRO A 28 12.11 34.34 35.50
CA PRO A 28 11.94 35.40 34.53
C PRO A 28 10.46 35.41 34.11
N ALA A 29 9.80 36.56 34.21
CA ALA A 29 8.45 36.70 33.71
C ALA A 29 8.46 36.71 32.17
N GLY A 30 7.70 35.81 31.56
CA GLY A 30 7.30 35.90 30.16
C GLY A 30 8.29 35.36 29.12
N SER A 31 8.08 34.12 28.70
CA SER A 31 8.06 33.78 27.27
C SER A 31 6.83 32.91 27.00
N GLY A 32 6.13 33.19 25.91
CA GLY A 32 4.83 32.58 25.63
C GLY A 32 4.96 31.10 25.25
N LEU A 33 4.03 30.28 25.75
CA LEU A 33 3.67 29.03 25.07
C LEU A 33 2.98 29.41 23.76
N ASP A 34 3.73 29.58 22.68
CA ASP A 34 3.13 29.72 21.36
C ASP A 34 2.42 28.42 20.99
N ARG A 35 1.09 28.47 20.99
CA ARG A 35 0.20 27.38 20.55
C ARG A 35 -0.46 27.72 19.21
N SER A 36 0.08 28.67 18.45
CA SER A 36 -0.52 29.24 17.24
C SER A 36 0.49 29.98 16.34
N GLY A 37 1.51 29.29 15.83
CA GLY A 37 2.60 29.90 15.04
C GLY A 37 2.59 29.57 13.54
N GLN A 38 1.82 30.29 12.72
CA GLN A 38 1.99 30.34 11.25
C GLN A 38 3.15 31.29 10.87
N GLY A 39 4.34 31.10 11.43
CA GLY A 39 5.48 32.01 11.28
C GLY A 39 6.83 31.30 11.32
N ILE A 40 7.87 32.02 10.88
CA ILE A 40 9.26 31.58 10.95
C ILE A 40 9.75 31.69 12.40
N LEU A 41 10.60 30.75 12.83
CA LEU A 41 11.25 30.76 14.13
C LEU A 41 12.28 31.89 14.20
N GLU A 42 12.15 32.73 15.22
CA GLU A 42 13.15 33.74 15.59
C GLU A 42 14.33 33.10 16.36
N PRO A 43 15.49 33.78 16.48
CA PRO A 43 16.59 33.32 17.31
C PRO A 43 16.19 33.04 18.77
N GLY A 44 16.55 31.88 19.30
CA GLY A 44 16.18 31.43 20.64
C GLY A 44 15.97 29.92 20.76
N GLU A 45 15.49 29.49 21.93
CA GLU A 45 15.12 28.10 22.25
C GLU A 45 13.62 27.90 22.02
N HIS A 46 13.25 26.87 21.26
CA HIS A 46 11.87 26.51 20.94
C HIS A 46 11.59 25.05 21.26
N THR A 47 10.33 24.72 21.59
CA THR A 47 9.87 23.32 21.67
C THR A 47 8.77 23.11 20.64
N ARG A 48 8.93 22.08 19.80
CA ARG A 48 7.95 21.72 18.77
C ARG A 48 7.45 20.29 18.99
N THR A 49 6.27 20.01 18.43
CA THR A 49 5.59 18.72 18.54
C THR A 49 5.10 18.29 17.16
N VAL A 50 5.41 17.06 16.78
CA VAL A 50 4.94 16.40 15.54
C VAL A 50 4.23 15.11 15.89
N THR A 51 3.24 14.72 15.10
CA THR A 51 2.54 13.44 15.25
C THR A 51 3.21 12.40 14.36
N VAL A 52 3.53 11.22 14.91
CA VAL A 52 4.19 10.11 14.21
C VAL A 52 3.44 8.83 14.57
N GLY A 53 2.67 8.30 13.61
CA GLY A 53 1.63 7.31 13.91
C GLY A 53 0.68 7.85 14.99
N SER A 54 0.48 7.08 16.07
CA SER A 54 -0.34 7.50 17.22
C SER A 54 0.42 8.32 18.29
N LEU A 55 1.72 8.61 18.11
CA LEU A 55 2.55 9.24 19.13
C LEU A 55 2.75 10.74 18.87
N GLN A 56 2.48 11.55 19.90
CA GLN A 56 2.95 12.93 19.94
C GLN A 56 4.44 12.95 20.30
N ARG A 57 5.30 13.23 19.32
CA ARG A 57 6.76 13.29 19.48
C ARG A 57 7.20 14.75 19.55
N ARG A 58 8.12 15.07 20.47
CA ARG A 58 8.61 16.44 20.69
C ARG A 58 10.06 16.58 20.29
N TYR A 59 10.49 17.81 20.02
CA TYR A 59 11.89 18.17 19.85
C TYR A 59 12.16 19.61 20.32
N LEU A 60 13.38 19.85 20.80
CA LEU A 60 13.88 21.20 21.05
C LEU A 60 14.59 21.72 19.80
N VAL A 61 14.47 23.02 19.53
CA VAL A 61 15.20 23.72 18.47
C VAL A 61 15.93 24.90 19.09
N HIS A 62 17.24 24.97 18.90
CA HIS A 62 18.03 26.16 19.15
C HIS A 62 18.32 26.85 17.82
N VAL A 63 17.82 28.08 17.67
CA VAL A 63 18.06 28.95 16.51
C VAL A 63 19.09 30.01 16.92
N PRO A 64 20.30 30.05 16.32
CA PRO A 64 21.35 30.99 16.73
C PRO A 64 21.01 32.44 16.38
N LYS A 65 21.63 33.40 17.06
CA LYS A 65 21.52 34.85 16.77
C LYS A 65 22.00 35.24 15.37
N LYS A 66 22.75 34.36 14.71
CA LYS A 66 23.25 34.52 13.33
C LYS A 66 22.30 33.93 12.28
N TYR A 67 21.16 33.37 12.67
CA TYR A 67 20.12 32.94 11.75
C TYR A 67 19.46 34.16 11.09
N ALA A 68 19.11 34.01 9.82
CA ALA A 68 18.35 34.99 9.05
C ALA A 68 17.39 34.22 8.13
N ALA A 69 16.11 34.60 8.14
CA ALA A 69 15.05 33.85 7.47
C ALA A 69 15.21 33.80 5.94
N ASP A 70 16.00 34.68 5.35
CA ASP A 70 16.31 34.74 3.92
C ASP A 70 17.49 33.83 3.50
N ARG A 71 18.25 33.27 4.45
CA ARG A 71 19.45 32.47 4.18
C ARG A 71 19.28 30.98 4.56
N PRO A 72 19.43 30.04 3.60
CA PRO A 72 19.49 28.61 3.89
C PRO A 72 20.56 28.28 4.92
N THR A 73 20.11 27.71 6.03
CA THR A 73 20.90 27.53 7.25
C THR A 73 21.07 26.03 7.56
N PRO A 74 22.30 25.53 7.76
CA PRO A 74 22.57 24.14 8.13
C PRO A 74 21.85 23.72 9.42
N VAL A 75 21.55 22.43 9.54
CA VAL A 75 20.91 21.83 10.71
C VAL A 75 21.80 20.71 11.25
N ILE A 76 21.98 20.65 12.56
CA ILE A 76 22.58 19.50 13.24
C ILE A 76 21.55 18.88 14.19
N LEU A 77 21.18 17.63 13.92
CA LEU A 77 20.40 16.78 14.81
C LEU A 77 21.32 16.19 15.89
N VAL A 78 21.02 16.42 17.16
CA VAL A 78 21.83 16.00 18.31
C VAL A 78 21.02 15.08 19.22
N PHE A 79 21.28 13.78 19.11
CA PHE A 79 20.55 12.73 19.83
C PHE A 79 21.17 12.44 21.21
N HIS A 80 20.32 12.34 22.23
CA HIS A 80 20.75 12.05 23.60
C HIS A 80 21.10 10.58 23.85
N GLY A 81 21.92 10.32 24.86
CA GLY A 81 22.25 8.97 25.32
C GLY A 81 21.06 8.20 25.90
N GLY A 82 21.19 6.88 25.97
CA GLY A 82 20.12 6.01 26.47
C GLY A 82 19.89 6.24 27.96
N GLY A 83 18.65 6.48 28.36
CA GLY A 83 18.31 6.88 29.73
C GLY A 83 18.33 8.40 29.96
N GLY A 84 18.75 9.21 28.98
CA GLY A 84 18.78 10.67 29.05
C GLY A 84 17.51 11.35 28.53
N ASN A 85 17.65 12.63 28.21
CA ASN A 85 16.65 13.49 27.54
C ASN A 85 17.33 14.68 26.81
N PRO A 86 16.64 15.41 25.92
CA PRO A 86 17.19 16.56 25.20
C PRO A 86 17.86 17.62 26.07
N GLU A 87 17.26 17.97 27.20
CA GLU A 87 17.76 18.99 28.11
C GLU A 87 19.11 18.60 28.72
N SER A 88 19.31 17.31 29.02
CA SER A 88 20.62 16.79 29.43
C SER A 88 21.66 16.85 28.30
N MET A 89 21.24 16.66 27.04
CA MET A 89 22.13 16.64 25.88
C MET A 89 22.57 18.04 25.44
N VAL A 90 21.71 19.06 25.59
CA VAL A 90 22.08 20.47 25.43
C VAL A 90 23.27 20.81 26.32
N ARG A 91 23.19 20.44 27.61
CA ARG A 91 24.28 20.69 28.59
C ARG A 91 25.53 19.85 28.33
N LEU A 92 25.36 18.58 27.96
CA LEU A 92 26.46 17.63 27.80
C LEU A 92 27.30 17.88 26.54
N SER A 93 26.65 18.26 25.42
CA SER A 93 27.33 18.49 24.14
C SER A 93 27.95 19.88 24.00
N GLY A 94 27.36 20.90 24.63
CA GLY A 94 27.73 22.29 24.37
C GLY A 94 27.44 22.77 22.93
N MET A 95 26.63 22.03 22.16
CA MET A 95 26.44 22.30 20.73
C MET A 95 25.75 23.66 20.46
N ASN A 96 24.90 24.16 21.37
CA ASN A 96 24.33 25.52 21.25
C ASN A 96 25.42 26.60 21.21
N THR A 97 26.50 26.47 21.98
CA THR A 97 27.65 27.39 21.92
C THR A 97 28.29 27.38 20.53
N LYS A 98 28.52 26.18 19.97
CA LYS A 98 29.08 26.05 18.62
C LYS A 98 28.13 26.59 17.54
N SER A 99 26.83 26.44 17.73
CA SER A 99 25.80 27.03 16.88
C SER A 99 25.84 28.56 16.88
N GLU A 100 25.97 29.20 18.04
CA GLU A 100 26.09 30.67 18.13
C GLU A 100 27.40 31.18 17.46
N GLU A 101 28.48 30.40 17.54
CA GLU A 101 29.73 30.68 16.81
C GLU A 101 29.59 30.52 15.30
N ALA A 102 29.02 29.40 14.83
CA ALA A 102 29.06 28.98 13.42
C ALA A 102 27.81 29.34 12.60
N GLY A 103 26.66 29.57 13.25
CA GLY A 103 25.40 29.97 12.63
C GLY A 103 24.60 28.82 12.00
N PHE A 104 24.59 27.63 12.61
CA PHE A 104 23.72 26.50 12.22
C PHE A 104 22.61 26.28 13.25
N ILE A 105 21.45 25.77 12.85
CA ILE A 105 20.35 25.40 13.76
C ILE A 105 20.70 24.07 14.45
N VAL A 106 20.44 23.96 15.74
CA VAL A 106 20.58 22.69 16.49
C VAL A 106 19.20 22.16 16.83
N VAL A 107 19.00 20.85 16.68
CA VAL A 107 17.75 20.18 17.03
C VAL A 107 18.03 18.99 17.93
N TYR A 108 17.31 18.92 19.06
CA TYR A 108 17.41 17.84 20.03
C TYR A 108 16.08 17.06 20.11
N PRO A 109 15.95 15.92 19.42
CA PRO A 109 14.73 15.12 19.42
C PRO A 109 14.50 14.44 20.77
N PHE A 110 13.25 14.37 21.27
CA PHE A 110 12.93 13.55 22.45
C PHE A 110 12.83 12.07 22.05
N GLY A 111 13.59 11.19 22.71
CA GLY A 111 13.39 9.75 22.63
C GLY A 111 12.08 9.31 23.32
N THR A 112 11.89 8.00 23.46
CA THR A 112 10.74 7.39 24.14
C THR A 112 11.15 6.51 25.31
N GLY A 113 10.27 6.43 26.32
CA GLY A 113 10.49 5.65 27.54
C GLY A 113 9.17 5.37 28.25
N ALA A 114 9.20 4.47 29.24
CA ALA A 114 8.00 4.07 30.01
C ALA A 114 7.52 5.12 31.02
N LEU A 115 8.25 6.25 31.17
CA LEU A 115 7.91 7.36 32.05
C LEU A 115 8.10 8.68 31.28
N ASP A 116 7.17 9.62 31.44
CA ASP A 116 7.22 10.91 30.75
C ASP A 116 8.53 11.67 31.07
N ASN A 117 9.22 12.09 30.01
CA ASN A 117 10.49 12.84 30.05
C ASN A 117 11.65 12.20 30.83
N ASN A 118 11.55 10.94 31.23
CA ASN A 118 12.55 10.27 32.07
C ASN A 118 12.95 8.91 31.48
N ARG A 119 14.25 8.63 31.47
CA ARG A 119 14.85 7.41 30.91
C ARG A 119 14.47 7.14 29.44
N LEU A 120 14.55 8.18 28.61
CA LEU A 120 14.21 8.08 27.19
C LEU A 120 15.31 7.34 26.39
N THR A 121 14.91 6.73 25.29
CA THR A 121 15.77 5.94 24.38
C THR A 121 15.36 6.13 22.93
N PHE A 122 16.24 5.75 22.00
CA PHE A 122 15.98 5.70 20.56
C PHE A 122 16.14 4.29 20.01
N ASN A 123 15.37 3.97 18.97
CA ASN A 123 15.46 2.75 18.20
C ASN A 123 16.45 2.92 17.02
N GLY A 124 17.71 2.60 17.27
CA GLY A 124 18.79 2.54 16.28
C GLY A 124 18.94 1.15 15.62
N GLY A 125 17.84 0.50 15.25
CA GLY A 125 17.78 -0.77 14.53
C GLY A 125 18.09 -2.02 15.37
N GLY A 126 19.21 -2.03 16.10
CA GLY A 126 19.65 -3.14 16.97
C GLY A 126 19.79 -2.79 18.46
N CYS A 127 19.49 -1.55 18.83
CA CYS A 127 19.57 -1.02 20.21
C CYS A 127 18.74 0.28 20.29
N CYS A 128 18.18 0.73 21.42
CA CYS A 128 18.34 0.20 22.78
C CYS A 128 17.02 0.21 23.57
N ALA A 129 16.89 -0.75 24.50
CA ALA A 129 15.84 -0.80 25.54
C ALA A 129 14.42 -0.44 25.04
N TYR A 130 13.72 0.50 25.69
CA TYR A 130 12.29 0.73 25.48
C TYR A 130 11.93 1.03 24.02
N ALA A 131 12.64 1.95 23.37
CA ALA A 131 12.32 2.35 22.01
C ALA A 131 12.48 1.19 21.01
N MET A 132 13.56 0.42 21.12
CA MET A 132 13.80 -0.76 20.29
C MET A 132 12.80 -1.89 20.61
N GLN A 133 12.55 -2.18 21.89
CA GLN A 133 11.64 -3.25 22.33
C GLN A 133 10.19 -3.01 21.89
N ASN A 134 9.76 -1.74 21.88
CA ASN A 134 8.42 -1.35 21.43
C ASN A 134 8.38 -0.95 19.94
N LYS A 135 9.46 -1.22 19.18
CA LYS A 135 9.59 -0.91 17.75
C LYS A 135 9.21 0.53 17.38
N ILE A 136 9.62 1.48 18.22
CA ILE A 136 9.33 2.90 18.02
C ILE A 136 10.00 3.40 16.75
N ASP A 137 9.24 4.09 15.92
CA ASP A 137 9.76 4.67 14.67
C ASP A 137 10.44 6.03 14.93
N ASP A 138 11.73 5.96 15.26
CA ASP A 138 12.58 7.14 15.41
C ASP A 138 13.14 7.67 14.08
N VAL A 139 13.05 6.88 12.99
CA VAL A 139 13.46 7.31 11.63
C VAL A 139 12.38 8.18 11.00
N GLY A 140 11.12 7.71 10.99
CA GLY A 140 9.97 8.49 10.56
C GLY A 140 9.72 9.70 11.45
N PHE A 141 9.98 9.61 12.77
CA PHE A 141 10.00 10.79 13.63
C PHE A 141 11.06 11.81 13.18
N THR A 142 12.29 11.38 12.89
CA THR A 142 13.34 12.29 12.41
C THR A 142 12.95 12.93 11.06
N ARG A 143 12.32 12.17 10.14
CA ARG A 143 11.79 12.70 8.88
C ARG A 143 10.71 13.76 9.12
N ALA A 144 9.68 13.44 9.90
CA ALA A 144 8.58 14.35 10.24
C ALA A 144 9.06 15.63 10.95
N LEU A 145 10.06 15.52 11.82
CA LEU A 145 10.72 16.64 12.51
C LEU A 145 11.46 17.56 11.53
N LEU A 146 12.18 17.01 10.55
CA LEU A 146 12.85 17.82 9.53
C LEU A 146 11.84 18.53 8.61
N ASP A 147 10.72 17.86 8.30
CA ASP A 147 9.66 18.40 7.46
C ASP A 147 8.83 19.48 8.19
N ASP A 148 8.67 19.38 9.51
CA ASP A 148 8.09 20.44 10.34
C ASP A 148 9.06 21.61 10.52
N LEU A 149 10.34 21.35 10.77
CA LEU A 149 11.38 22.38 10.87
C LEU A 149 11.49 23.21 9.58
N ALA A 150 11.45 22.58 8.41
CA ALA A 150 11.53 23.27 7.11
C ALA A 150 10.33 24.21 6.81
N LYS A 151 9.19 24.04 7.50
CA LYS A 151 8.04 24.96 7.40
C LYS A 151 8.23 26.24 8.20
N VAL A 152 9.08 26.20 9.23
CA VAL A 152 9.26 27.28 10.20
C VAL A 152 10.70 27.80 10.25
N ALA A 153 11.62 27.25 9.47
CA ALA A 153 12.98 27.76 9.34
C ALA A 153 13.51 27.54 7.91
N ASN A 154 14.32 28.48 7.43
CA ASN A 154 14.99 28.35 6.14
C ASN A 154 16.18 27.38 6.26
N VAL A 155 15.86 26.09 6.22
CA VAL A 155 16.82 24.98 6.34
C VAL A 155 17.55 24.77 5.01
N ASP A 156 18.88 24.72 5.07
CA ASP A 156 19.66 24.18 3.96
C ASP A 156 19.55 22.64 3.97
N THR A 157 18.68 22.12 3.10
CA THR A 157 18.40 20.68 2.97
C THR A 157 19.60 19.85 2.54
N ASN A 158 20.63 20.47 1.95
CA ASN A 158 21.89 19.80 1.61
C ASN A 158 22.88 19.79 2.78
N ARG A 159 22.61 20.52 3.87
CA ARG A 159 23.48 20.65 5.05
C ARG A 159 22.74 20.30 6.34
N VAL A 160 22.05 19.16 6.31
CA VAL A 160 21.44 18.51 7.49
C VAL A 160 22.34 17.37 7.96
N PHE A 161 22.83 17.43 9.19
CA PHE A 161 23.79 16.49 9.76
C PHE A 161 23.23 15.81 11.02
N ALA A 162 23.78 14.65 11.41
CA ALA A 162 23.36 13.97 12.65
C ALA A 162 24.56 13.53 13.53
N THR A 163 24.41 13.71 14.83
CA THR A 163 25.37 13.31 15.87
C THR A 163 24.63 12.92 17.14
N GLY A 164 25.31 12.26 18.08
CA GLY A 164 24.76 11.91 19.38
C GLY A 164 25.70 11.06 20.19
N LEU A 165 25.46 11.00 21.50
CA LEU A 165 26.24 10.16 22.42
C LEU A 165 25.54 8.81 22.61
N SER A 166 26.30 7.71 22.67
CA SER A 166 25.80 6.40 23.09
C SER A 166 24.63 5.92 22.19
N ASN A 167 23.45 5.64 22.75
CA ASN A 167 22.22 5.38 22.00
C ASN A 167 21.91 6.43 20.91
N GLY A 168 22.25 7.71 21.14
CA GLY A 168 22.13 8.75 20.12
C GLY A 168 23.17 8.66 19.00
N GLY A 169 24.37 8.16 19.29
CA GLY A 169 25.38 7.82 18.28
C GLY A 169 24.97 6.61 17.44
N ILE A 170 24.38 5.60 18.10
CA ILE A 170 23.74 4.45 17.43
C ILE A 170 22.59 4.94 16.53
N MET A 171 21.78 5.89 16.99
CA MET A 171 20.71 6.49 16.19
C MET A 171 21.27 7.25 14.98
N ALA A 172 22.33 8.04 15.13
CA ALA A 172 22.99 8.72 14.01
C ALA A 172 23.48 7.71 12.94
N TYR A 173 24.06 6.58 13.36
CA TYR A 173 24.41 5.47 12.46
C TYR A 173 23.20 4.87 11.74
N TYR A 174 22.09 4.69 12.44
CA TYR A 174 20.86 4.15 11.86
C TYR A 174 20.25 5.12 10.84
N LEU A 175 20.21 6.42 11.15
CA LEU A 175 19.77 7.46 10.22
C LEU A 175 20.68 7.59 8.99
N ALA A 176 21.98 7.38 9.12
CA ALA A 176 22.85 7.36 7.94
C ALA A 176 22.54 6.18 7.01
N SER A 177 22.05 5.05 7.52
CA SER A 177 21.60 3.91 6.71
C SER A 177 20.20 4.15 6.12
N GLU A 178 19.21 4.47 6.96
CA GLU A 178 17.79 4.48 6.56
C GLU A 178 17.28 5.85 6.07
N LEU A 179 18.06 6.93 6.27
CA LEU A 179 17.68 8.32 5.98
C LEU A 179 18.81 9.08 5.23
N SER A 180 19.66 8.36 4.49
CA SER A 180 20.76 8.96 3.71
C SER A 180 20.30 9.99 2.66
N ASP A 181 19.03 9.95 2.25
CA ASP A 181 18.37 10.94 1.37
C ASP A 181 18.16 12.31 2.04
N ARG A 182 18.25 12.40 3.38
CA ARG A 182 18.10 13.66 4.12
C ARG A 182 19.32 14.00 4.99
N ILE A 183 20.14 13.02 5.37
CA ILE A 183 21.33 13.24 6.21
C ILE A 183 22.58 13.35 5.33
N ALA A 184 23.23 14.51 5.33
CA ALA A 184 24.42 14.83 4.53
C ALA A 184 25.68 14.08 4.98
N ALA A 185 25.96 14.09 6.29
CA ALA A 185 27.05 13.37 6.95
C ALA A 185 26.69 13.14 8.43
N ILE A 186 27.39 12.19 9.09
CA ILE A 186 27.18 11.90 10.52
C ILE A 186 28.47 11.94 11.34
N ALA A 187 28.34 12.25 12.63
CA ALA A 187 29.45 12.17 13.57
C ALA A 187 29.08 11.51 14.93
N PRO A 188 28.98 10.18 15.02
CA PRO A 188 28.63 9.48 16.26
C PRO A 188 29.70 9.59 17.37
N VAL A 189 29.27 9.68 18.62
CA VAL A 189 30.16 9.70 19.81
C VAL A 189 29.81 8.53 20.73
N GLY A 190 30.78 7.71 21.12
CA GLY A 190 30.59 6.65 22.13
C GLY A 190 29.48 5.63 21.80
N GLY A 191 29.06 5.52 20.54
CA GLY A 191 27.95 4.68 20.09
C GLY A 191 28.30 3.95 18.79
N PRO A 192 28.41 2.62 18.76
CA PRO A 192 28.76 1.85 17.57
C PRO A 192 27.56 1.62 16.63
N LEU A 193 27.82 1.14 15.41
CA LEU A 193 26.77 0.60 14.54
C LEU A 193 26.29 -0.74 15.12
N MET A 194 25.00 -0.82 15.47
CA MET A 194 24.42 -2.02 16.10
C MET A 194 23.80 -3.01 15.10
N MET A 195 23.78 -2.68 13.81
CA MET A 195 23.32 -3.57 12.72
C MET A 195 24.47 -4.41 12.16
N ASP A 196 24.15 -5.57 11.56
CA ASP A 196 25.17 -6.41 10.91
C ASP A 196 25.77 -5.78 9.65
N ALA A 197 24.96 -5.00 8.92
CA ALA A 197 25.38 -4.19 7.78
C ALA A 197 24.52 -2.92 7.66
N CYS A 198 25.06 -1.86 7.06
CA CYS A 198 24.31 -0.69 6.61
C CYS A 198 24.06 -0.74 5.09
N ARG A 199 22.97 -0.13 4.62
CA ARG A 199 22.59 -0.10 3.19
C ARG A 199 22.08 1.29 2.77
N PRO A 200 22.91 2.34 2.89
CA PRO A 200 22.47 3.70 2.57
C PRO A 200 22.20 3.88 1.08
N ARG A 201 21.15 4.65 0.74
CA ARG A 201 20.75 4.98 -0.65
C ARG A 201 21.82 5.77 -1.42
N ARG A 202 22.73 6.43 -0.70
CA ARG A 202 23.94 7.10 -1.23
C ARG A 202 25.08 6.96 -0.22
N ALA A 203 26.33 7.12 -0.64
CA ALA A 203 27.45 7.16 0.32
C ALA A 203 27.30 8.35 1.29
N VAL A 204 27.60 8.16 2.58
CA VAL A 204 27.47 9.18 3.64
C VAL A 204 28.78 9.24 4.42
N SER A 205 29.42 10.42 4.47
CA SER A 205 30.66 10.58 5.24
C SER A 205 30.41 10.40 6.75
N VAL A 206 31.30 9.68 7.43
CA VAL A 206 31.18 9.32 8.86
C VAL A 206 32.41 9.79 9.64
N MET A 207 32.20 10.42 10.81
CA MET A 207 33.26 10.72 11.78
C MET A 207 32.92 10.17 13.17
N HIS A 208 33.50 9.04 13.55
CA HIS A 208 33.26 8.39 14.85
C HIS A 208 34.26 8.90 15.90
N PHE A 209 33.78 9.32 17.07
CA PHE A 209 34.60 9.58 18.26
C PHE A 209 34.40 8.46 19.29
N HIS A 210 35.49 7.84 19.78
CA HIS A 210 35.38 6.77 20.77
C HIS A 210 36.60 6.68 21.70
N GLY A 211 36.32 6.50 23.00
CA GLY A 211 37.34 6.26 24.02
C GLY A 211 37.71 4.79 24.15
N THR A 212 39.00 4.46 24.28
CA THR A 212 39.41 3.04 24.41
C THR A 212 39.14 2.46 25.80
N ALA A 213 38.86 3.31 26.79
CA ALA A 213 38.47 2.94 28.16
C ALA A 213 36.96 3.16 28.43
N ASP A 214 36.14 3.18 27.38
CA ASP A 214 34.68 3.22 27.49
C ASP A 214 34.15 1.94 28.13
N GLU A 215 33.63 2.03 29.36
CA GLU A 215 33.01 0.90 30.06
C GLU A 215 31.54 0.68 29.69
N PHE A 216 30.85 1.64 29.05
CA PHE A 216 29.40 1.60 28.82
C PHE A 216 29.04 1.09 27.43
N ALA A 217 29.80 1.48 26.41
CA ALA A 217 29.76 0.92 25.06
C ALA A 217 31.21 0.52 24.70
N PRO A 218 31.66 -0.71 25.05
CA PRO A 218 33.08 -1.05 24.95
C PRO A 218 33.64 -0.94 23.54
N PHE A 219 34.81 -0.31 23.40
CA PHE A 219 35.49 -0.07 22.12
C PHE A 219 35.65 -1.36 21.27
N ASN A 220 36.02 -2.46 21.93
CA ASN A 220 36.21 -3.78 21.31
C ASN A 220 34.91 -4.61 21.18
N GLY A 221 33.76 -4.03 21.51
CA GLY A 221 32.48 -4.72 21.62
C GLY A 221 32.33 -5.55 22.90
N GLY A 222 31.20 -6.23 23.03
CA GLY A 222 30.81 -6.98 24.23
C GLY A 222 29.84 -6.21 25.12
N PHE A 223 29.52 -6.81 26.27
CA PHE A 223 28.59 -6.22 27.24
C PHE A 223 29.23 -5.09 28.03
N GLY A 224 28.65 -3.88 27.95
CA GLY A 224 29.04 -2.74 28.77
C GLY A 224 28.58 -2.81 30.22
N LYS A 225 28.82 -1.74 30.97
CA LYS A 225 28.53 -1.56 32.39
C LYS A 225 27.07 -1.16 32.62
N GLY A 226 26.37 -1.92 33.44
CA GLY A 226 25.00 -1.68 33.87
C GLY A 226 24.91 -0.84 35.15
N ALA A 227 23.68 -0.66 35.63
CA ALA A 227 23.42 0.06 36.89
C ALA A 227 24.17 -0.57 38.08
N ALA A 228 24.68 0.28 38.97
CA ALA A 228 25.47 -0.11 40.14
C ALA A 228 26.71 -1.01 39.85
N GLY A 229 27.23 -0.97 38.61
CA GLY A 229 28.40 -1.76 38.22
C GLY A 229 28.11 -3.23 37.86
N ALA A 230 26.83 -3.61 37.75
CA ALA A 230 26.46 -4.91 37.20
C ALA A 230 26.87 -5.05 35.72
N LYS A 231 26.91 -6.27 35.19
CA LYS A 231 27.03 -6.50 33.74
C LYS A 231 25.78 -5.94 33.03
N GLY A 232 25.97 -5.16 31.98
CA GLY A 232 24.91 -4.61 31.15
C GLY A 232 24.17 -5.71 30.36
N VAL A 233 22.99 -5.36 29.85
CA VAL A 233 22.12 -6.29 29.09
C VAL A 233 22.29 -6.20 27.57
N THR A 234 22.92 -5.13 27.07
CA THR A 234 23.24 -4.95 25.65
C THR A 234 24.61 -5.54 25.35
N ASP A 235 24.69 -6.41 24.35
CA ASP A 235 25.94 -6.89 23.77
C ASP A 235 26.31 -5.97 22.59
N PHE A 236 27.31 -5.10 22.77
CA PHE A 236 27.66 -4.09 21.77
C PHE A 236 28.56 -4.68 20.67
N LYS A 237 28.33 -4.25 19.43
CA LYS A 237 29.30 -4.48 18.34
C LYS A 237 30.51 -3.57 18.52
N SER A 238 31.67 -3.99 18.00
CA SER A 238 32.91 -3.22 18.15
C SER A 238 32.92 -1.94 17.31
N VAL A 239 33.79 -1.00 17.67
CA VAL A 239 34.08 0.19 16.87
C VAL A 239 34.63 -0.23 15.50
N ASP A 240 35.50 -1.24 15.44
CA ASP A 240 35.99 -1.78 14.16
C ASP A 240 34.86 -2.29 13.26
N HIS A 241 33.91 -3.09 13.78
CA HIS A 241 32.71 -3.51 13.01
C HIS A 241 31.96 -2.31 12.42
N SER A 242 31.86 -1.23 13.18
CA SER A 242 31.20 0.00 12.75
C SER A 242 31.95 0.68 11.60
N ILE A 243 33.26 0.82 11.74
CA ILE A 243 34.12 1.46 10.74
C ILE A 243 34.20 0.61 9.46
N GLN A 244 34.49 -0.70 9.55
CA GLN A 244 34.63 -1.56 8.37
C GLN A 244 33.33 -1.64 7.55
N ASN A 245 32.16 -1.63 8.19
CA ASN A 245 30.89 -1.57 7.47
C ASN A 245 30.73 -0.28 6.67
N TRP A 246 31.10 0.87 7.24
CA TRP A 246 31.01 2.15 6.55
C TRP A 246 32.10 2.37 5.51
N VAL A 247 33.32 1.87 5.74
CA VAL A 247 34.39 1.82 4.73
C VAL A 247 33.89 1.05 3.50
N LYS A 248 33.28 -0.12 3.71
CA LYS A 248 32.68 -0.94 2.65
C LYS A 248 31.49 -0.27 1.97
N ALA A 249 30.56 0.32 2.73
CA ALA A 249 29.36 0.97 2.18
C ALA A 249 29.69 2.19 1.32
N ASN A 250 30.62 3.02 1.78
CA ASN A 250 31.11 4.19 1.03
C ASN A 250 32.10 3.81 -0.08
N GLY A 251 32.68 2.60 -0.05
CA GLY A 251 33.70 2.17 -1.00
C GLY A 251 35.03 2.93 -0.83
N CYS A 252 35.41 3.23 0.41
CA CYS A 252 36.69 3.85 0.73
C CYS A 252 37.86 2.86 0.55
N ASN A 253 39.09 3.39 0.51
CA ASN A 253 40.31 2.58 0.52
C ASN A 253 40.37 1.68 1.78
N ASP A 254 40.86 0.44 1.66
CA ASP A 254 40.93 -0.53 2.79
C ASP A 254 41.86 -0.09 3.95
N LYS A 255 42.82 0.81 3.69
CA LYS A 255 43.82 1.26 4.67
C LYS A 255 43.61 2.73 5.02
N PRO A 256 43.61 3.10 6.32
CA PRO A 256 43.53 4.48 6.74
C PRO A 256 44.87 5.21 6.62
N GLU A 257 44.81 6.51 6.37
CA GLU A 257 45.84 7.43 6.83
C GLU A 257 45.74 7.57 8.35
N ILE A 258 46.85 7.46 9.08
CA ILE A 258 46.89 7.52 10.54
C ILE A 258 47.72 8.73 10.99
N VAL A 259 47.11 9.62 11.76
CA VAL A 259 47.71 10.86 12.27
C VAL A 259 47.48 10.96 13.78
N ALA A 260 48.56 11.03 14.55
CA ALA A 260 48.49 11.42 15.96
C ALA A 260 48.20 12.93 16.04
N LEU A 261 47.16 13.33 16.76
CA LEU A 261 46.87 14.75 16.99
C LEU A 261 47.77 15.29 18.13
N PRO A 262 48.00 16.62 18.20
CA PRO A 262 48.83 17.19 19.24
C PRO A 262 48.24 16.98 20.64
N ASP A 263 49.03 16.35 21.50
CA ASP A 263 48.88 16.28 22.96
C ASP A 263 49.15 17.69 23.53
N LYS A 264 48.12 18.33 24.09
CA LYS A 264 48.12 19.73 24.56
C LYS A 264 47.79 19.84 26.04
N ALA A 265 47.19 18.81 26.64
CA ALA A 265 46.71 18.83 28.01
C ALA A 265 47.23 17.61 28.78
N ASP A 266 47.71 17.84 30.01
CA ASP A 266 48.16 16.78 30.91
C ASP A 266 46.94 16.05 31.55
N ASP A 267 46.15 15.35 30.72
CA ASP A 267 45.01 14.52 31.14
C ASP A 267 45.32 13.00 31.10
N GLY A 268 46.44 12.64 30.47
CA GLY A 268 46.96 11.29 30.32
C GLY A 268 46.36 10.49 29.16
N MET A 269 45.75 11.15 28.18
CA MET A 269 45.21 10.54 26.96
C MET A 269 46.09 10.77 25.73
N ARG A 270 45.76 10.09 24.64
CA ARG A 270 46.29 10.38 23.30
C ARG A 270 45.19 10.26 22.27
N VAL A 271 45.15 11.19 21.32
CA VAL A 271 44.14 11.22 20.27
C VAL A 271 44.74 10.86 18.92
N THR A 272 44.24 9.79 18.29
CA THR A 272 44.66 9.35 16.96
C THR A 272 43.49 9.48 15.98
N ARG A 273 43.71 10.20 14.88
CA ARG A 273 42.81 10.23 13.72
C ARG A 273 43.20 9.14 12.73
N LYS A 274 42.26 8.29 12.35
CA LYS A 274 42.38 7.30 11.27
C LYS A 274 41.37 7.67 10.17
N THR A 275 41.82 7.87 8.94
CA THR A 275 41.00 8.35 7.82
C THR A 275 41.03 7.39 6.64
N TRP A 276 39.90 6.73 6.36
CA TRP A 276 39.68 5.94 5.15
C TRP A 276 39.04 6.85 4.09
N GLY A 277 39.88 7.48 3.27
CA GLY A 277 39.46 8.32 2.15
C GLY A 277 39.22 7.55 0.85
N GLY A 278 38.95 8.29 -0.24
CA GLY A 278 38.75 7.72 -1.58
C GLY A 278 37.37 7.12 -1.83
N GLY A 279 36.41 7.32 -0.92
CA GLY A 279 35.05 6.81 -1.06
C GLY A 279 34.27 7.45 -2.21
N LYS A 280 33.19 6.77 -2.60
CA LYS A 280 32.21 7.24 -3.59
C LYS A 280 31.76 8.67 -3.27
N ASP A 281 31.56 9.46 -4.31
CA ASP A 281 31.21 10.89 -4.22
C ASP A 281 32.19 11.75 -3.39
N GLY A 282 33.42 11.26 -3.13
CA GLY A 282 34.39 11.96 -2.29
C GLY A 282 34.12 11.82 -0.79
N THR A 283 33.32 10.83 -0.39
CA THR A 283 33.09 10.51 1.02
C THR A 283 34.35 9.96 1.70
N GLU A 284 34.44 10.16 3.02
CA GLU A 284 35.47 9.58 3.87
C GLU A 284 34.85 8.97 5.13
N VAL A 285 35.53 7.99 5.72
CA VAL A 285 35.23 7.46 7.05
C VAL A 285 36.40 7.82 7.96
N VAL A 286 36.10 8.45 9.10
CA VAL A 286 37.10 8.91 10.07
C VAL A 286 36.80 8.29 11.42
N LEU A 287 37.82 7.74 12.07
CA LEU A 287 37.81 7.37 13.48
C LEU A 287 38.74 8.31 14.26
N ILE A 288 38.20 8.97 15.28
CA ILE A 288 38.92 9.68 16.33
C ILE A 288 38.98 8.75 17.55
N GLU A 289 40.10 8.05 17.66
CA GLU A 289 40.40 7.09 18.73
C GLU A 289 41.09 7.82 19.89
N ILE A 290 40.51 7.74 21.08
CA ILE A 290 40.97 8.47 22.26
C ILE A 290 41.48 7.44 23.28
N GLU A 291 42.80 7.25 23.30
CA GLU A 291 43.46 6.31 24.20
C GLU A 291 43.26 6.76 25.66
N GLY A 292 42.64 5.90 26.49
CA GLY A 292 42.34 6.22 27.89
C GLY A 292 41.07 7.06 28.11
N GLY A 293 40.36 7.46 27.05
CA GLY A 293 39.07 8.16 27.15
C GLY A 293 37.92 7.23 27.56
N GLY A 294 36.95 7.75 28.32
CA GLY A 294 35.73 7.06 28.73
C GLY A 294 34.50 7.37 27.84
N HIS A 295 33.30 7.10 28.35
CA HIS A 295 32.00 7.28 27.68
C HIS A 295 31.54 8.75 27.65
N THR A 296 32.35 9.61 27.07
CA THR A 296 32.27 11.07 27.26
C THR A 296 32.17 11.83 25.93
N TRP A 297 31.82 13.12 26.00
CA TRP A 297 31.86 14.01 24.84
C TRP A 297 33.22 14.74 24.82
N PRO A 298 34.10 14.50 23.84
CA PRO A 298 35.47 15.02 23.88
C PRO A 298 35.52 16.55 23.90
N GLY A 299 36.32 17.10 24.81
CA GLY A 299 36.41 18.54 25.06
C GLY A 299 35.38 19.10 26.05
N MET A 300 34.43 18.28 26.54
CA MET A 300 33.46 18.67 27.58
C MET A 300 33.78 17.95 28.90
N GLU A 301 33.58 18.66 30.03
CA GLU A 301 33.68 18.11 31.40
C GLU A 301 32.49 17.16 31.68
N PRO A 302 32.71 15.84 31.83
CA PRO A 302 31.63 14.88 32.03
C PRO A 302 31.31 14.70 33.52
N PRO A 303 30.10 14.22 33.88
CA PRO A 303 29.88 13.55 35.15
C PRO A 303 30.93 12.44 35.38
N ALA A 304 31.62 12.47 36.52
CA ALA A 304 32.79 11.61 36.79
C ALA A 304 32.55 10.10 36.64
N TRP A 305 31.29 9.64 36.71
CA TRP A 305 30.92 8.24 36.53
C TRP A 305 30.94 7.76 35.06
N LEU A 306 31.01 8.67 34.08
CA LEU A 306 31.18 8.35 32.66
C LEU A 306 32.66 8.10 32.27
N GLY A 307 33.59 8.29 33.21
CA GLY A 307 35.03 8.22 32.96
C GLY A 307 35.62 9.58 32.57
N LYS A 308 36.88 9.57 32.14
CA LYS A 308 37.61 10.78 31.76
C LYS A 308 37.24 11.23 30.34
N SER A 309 37.31 12.55 30.08
CA SER A 309 37.23 13.17 28.74
C SER A 309 38.57 13.84 28.41
N THR A 310 39.00 13.79 27.14
CA THR A 310 40.21 14.48 26.66
C THR A 310 39.97 15.99 26.55
N LYS A 311 41.04 16.76 26.77
CA LYS A 311 41.09 18.23 26.62
C LYS A 311 41.93 18.69 25.43
N ASP A 312 42.50 17.77 24.64
CA ASP A 312 43.34 18.07 23.47
C ASP A 312 42.55 18.58 22.26
N ILE A 313 41.29 18.12 22.17
CA ILE A 313 40.35 18.38 21.09
C ILE A 313 39.00 18.84 21.62
N LEU A 314 38.32 19.68 20.84
CA LEU A 314 36.89 19.94 21.00
C LEU A 314 36.15 19.16 19.91
N ALA A 315 35.31 18.19 20.30
CA ALA A 315 34.58 17.37 19.32
C ALA A 315 33.74 18.22 18.37
N ASN A 316 33.07 19.26 18.90
CA ASN A 316 32.20 20.15 18.13
C ASN A 316 32.95 20.90 17.01
N ASP A 317 34.23 21.22 17.21
CA ASP A 317 35.05 21.90 16.18
C ASP A 317 35.38 20.94 15.04
N LEU A 318 35.89 19.75 15.38
CA LEU A 318 36.24 18.72 14.40
C LEU A 318 35.00 18.22 13.63
N MET A 319 33.87 18.05 14.32
CA MET A 319 32.57 17.75 13.71
C MET A 319 32.13 18.84 12.74
N TRP A 320 32.24 20.11 13.13
CA TRP A 320 31.81 21.22 12.27
C TRP A 320 32.71 21.35 11.03
N GLU A 321 34.04 21.30 11.20
CA GLU A 321 34.98 21.26 10.08
C GLU A 321 34.74 20.09 9.12
N PHE A 322 34.30 18.94 9.65
CA PHE A 322 33.93 17.77 8.86
C PHE A 322 32.62 17.99 8.10
N PHE A 323 31.56 18.40 8.78
CA PHE A 323 30.26 18.68 8.18
C PHE A 323 30.33 19.77 7.11
N GLN A 324 31.15 20.81 7.30
CA GLN A 324 31.40 21.83 6.27
C GLN A 324 32.03 21.28 4.98
N LYS A 325 32.82 20.20 5.06
CA LYS A 325 33.44 19.53 3.89
C LYS A 325 32.51 18.56 3.18
N HIS A 326 31.46 18.09 3.86
CA HIS A 326 30.56 17.03 3.39
C HIS A 326 29.09 17.47 3.28
N PRO A 327 28.77 18.59 2.59
CA PRO A 327 27.38 18.85 2.19
C PRO A 327 26.90 17.77 1.21
N MET A 328 25.61 17.49 1.22
CA MET A 328 24.98 16.66 0.19
C MET A 328 25.16 17.35 -1.17
N LYS A 329 25.66 16.62 -2.16
CA LYS A 329 25.84 17.15 -3.51
C LYS A 329 24.47 17.23 -4.20
N PRO A 330 24.06 18.38 -4.76
CA PRO A 330 22.84 18.45 -5.55
C PRO A 330 22.93 17.50 -6.73
N SER A 331 21.90 16.67 -6.94
CA SER A 331 21.77 15.92 -8.20
C SER A 331 21.66 16.91 -9.35
N ALA A 332 22.56 16.81 -10.32
CA ALA A 332 22.65 17.78 -11.40
C ALA A 332 21.44 17.67 -12.35
N VAL A 333 20.48 18.59 -12.22
CA VAL A 333 19.39 18.77 -13.18
C VAL A 333 19.97 19.34 -14.48
N THR A 334 20.32 18.47 -15.41
CA THR A 334 20.83 18.84 -16.73
C THR A 334 19.67 19.27 -17.65
N LYS A 335 19.52 20.60 -17.83
CA LYS A 335 18.73 21.15 -18.94
C LYS A 335 19.41 20.82 -20.27
N PRO A 336 18.69 20.30 -21.28
CA PRO A 336 19.24 20.17 -22.63
C PRO A 336 19.41 21.55 -23.29
N SER A 337 20.56 21.81 -23.89
CA SER A 337 20.82 22.96 -24.75
C SER A 337 20.90 22.54 -26.22
N VAL A 338 20.55 23.44 -27.14
CA VAL A 338 20.53 23.21 -28.60
C VAL A 338 21.59 24.08 -29.27
N PRO A 339 22.63 23.49 -29.90
CA PRO A 339 22.92 23.67 -31.34
C PRO A 339 23.57 22.40 -32.01
N GLN A 340 23.69 22.19 -33.34
CA GLN A 340 23.16 22.87 -34.55
C GLN A 340 23.21 21.92 -35.80
N ASN A 341 22.78 22.45 -36.96
CA ASN A 341 22.87 21.92 -38.35
C ASN A 341 24.31 21.70 -38.88
N GLN A 342 24.65 20.93 -39.95
CA GLN A 342 23.90 20.40 -41.13
C GLN A 342 24.57 19.07 -41.71
N PRO A 343 23.93 18.30 -42.63
CA PRO A 343 24.33 16.96 -43.15
C PRO A 343 25.16 17.04 -44.49
N PRO A 344 25.70 15.97 -45.15
CA PRO A 344 25.05 14.72 -45.65
C PRO A 344 25.94 13.43 -45.53
N ALA A 345 25.73 12.24 -46.15
CA ALA A 345 24.83 11.78 -47.23
C ALA A 345 24.37 10.29 -47.12
N SER A 346 23.32 9.96 -47.88
CA SER A 346 22.72 8.64 -48.25
C SER A 346 23.68 7.45 -48.47
N LYS A 347 23.32 6.14 -48.42
CA LYS A 347 22.08 5.30 -48.33
C LYS A 347 22.57 3.83 -48.08
N PRO A 348 21.74 2.74 -48.03
CA PRO A 348 20.28 2.62 -48.14
C PRO A 348 19.60 1.95 -46.93
N ALA A 349 18.26 1.83 -46.99
CA ALA A 349 17.46 1.08 -46.03
C ALA A 349 17.15 -0.34 -46.53
N SER A 350 17.46 -1.34 -45.70
CA SER A 350 16.68 -2.55 -45.42
C SER A 350 17.19 -3.06 -44.04
N ASP A 351 16.43 -3.72 -43.16
CA ASP A 351 15.29 -4.60 -43.38
C ASP A 351 14.08 -4.27 -42.50
N ASN A 352 12.89 -4.39 -43.06
CA ASN A 352 11.65 -4.45 -42.29
C ASN A 352 11.46 -5.87 -41.75
N ALA A 353 11.47 -6.04 -40.43
CA ALA A 353 10.99 -7.25 -39.76
C ALA A 353 10.29 -6.86 -38.44
N PRO A 354 8.99 -7.14 -38.27
CA PRO A 354 8.34 -7.02 -36.95
C PRO A 354 8.84 -8.15 -36.03
N GLY A 355 8.95 -7.90 -34.73
CA GLY A 355 9.34 -8.92 -33.74
C GLY A 355 10.80 -8.87 -33.26
N LYS A 356 11.43 -7.70 -33.19
CA LYS A 356 12.61 -7.49 -32.32
C LYS A 356 12.37 -6.33 -31.36
N LEU A 357 12.49 -6.60 -30.07
CA LEU A 357 12.83 -5.60 -29.06
C LEU A 357 13.98 -4.74 -29.62
N LYS A 358 13.90 -3.41 -29.43
CA LYS A 358 15.11 -2.58 -29.51
C LYS A 358 16.14 -3.22 -28.59
N ALA A 359 17.34 -3.48 -29.11
CA ALA A 359 18.44 -3.89 -28.27
C ALA A 359 18.58 -2.85 -27.15
N LEU A 360 18.48 -3.32 -25.90
CA LEU A 360 18.70 -2.48 -24.73
C LEU A 360 20.09 -1.84 -24.88
N PRO A 361 20.22 -0.50 -24.85
CA PRO A 361 21.51 0.12 -24.67
C PRO A 361 22.01 -0.33 -23.29
N ASP A 362 23.07 -1.13 -23.31
CA ASP A 362 23.85 -1.68 -22.21
C ASP A 362 23.18 -1.70 -20.82
N SER A 363 22.87 -2.91 -20.33
CA SER A 363 22.46 -3.12 -18.94
C SER A 363 23.61 -2.78 -17.98
N ASP A 364 23.71 -1.49 -17.63
CA ASP A 364 24.66 -0.99 -16.66
C ASP A 364 24.24 -1.44 -15.24
N ALA A 365 24.88 -2.51 -14.77
CA ALA A 365 24.72 -3.03 -13.43
C ALA A 365 25.02 -2.00 -12.33
N THR A 366 25.75 -0.92 -12.65
CA THR A 366 26.04 0.19 -11.73
C THR A 366 24.82 1.09 -11.51
N ARG A 367 23.93 1.22 -12.52
CA ARG A 367 22.63 1.91 -12.40
C ARG A 367 21.63 1.06 -11.63
N ASP A 368 21.57 -0.23 -11.93
CA ASP A 368 20.56 -1.13 -11.36
C ASP A 368 20.85 -1.50 -9.88
N ALA A 369 22.09 -1.28 -9.40
CA ALA A 369 22.48 -1.43 -8.00
C ALA A 369 22.17 -0.23 -7.08
N ALA A 370 21.63 0.88 -7.62
CA ALA A 370 21.46 2.15 -6.88
C ALA A 370 20.05 2.38 -6.30
N GLY A 371 19.10 1.47 -6.51
CA GLY A 371 17.73 1.59 -5.97
C GLY A 371 16.82 2.62 -6.66
N THR A 372 17.34 3.42 -7.59
CA THR A 372 16.61 4.47 -8.33
C THR A 372 16.03 4.01 -9.68
N GLY A 373 15.93 2.69 -9.91
CA GLY A 373 15.53 2.07 -11.18
C GLY A 373 14.26 1.22 -11.14
N GLN A 374 13.52 1.26 -10.03
CA GLN A 374 12.28 0.50 -9.83
C GLN A 374 11.07 1.25 -10.43
N MET A 375 10.02 0.54 -10.81
CA MET A 375 8.80 1.18 -11.34
C MET A 375 7.95 1.81 -10.23
N PHE A 376 7.74 1.07 -9.14
CA PHE A 376 6.93 1.50 -8.01
C PHE A 376 7.75 1.69 -6.74
N GLU A 377 7.40 2.70 -5.95
CA GLU A 377 7.91 2.91 -4.60
C GLU A 377 6.75 2.84 -3.60
N ALA A 378 6.83 1.95 -2.60
CA ALA A 378 5.87 1.93 -1.51
C ALA A 378 5.99 3.22 -0.69
N ILE A 379 4.91 3.99 -0.58
CA ILE A 379 4.86 5.26 0.14
C ILE A 379 3.91 5.18 1.34
N HIS A 380 4.24 5.95 2.37
CA HIS A 380 3.34 6.24 3.47
C HIS A 380 2.40 7.38 3.05
N VAL A 381 1.09 7.16 3.15
CA VAL A 381 0.05 8.15 2.86
C VAL A 381 -0.70 8.44 4.15
N PRO A 382 -0.39 9.57 4.81
CA PRO A 382 -1.01 9.94 6.08
C PRO A 382 -2.52 9.94 6.01
N GLY A 383 -3.17 9.34 7.01
CA GLY A 383 -4.63 9.23 7.06
C GLY A 383 -5.24 8.20 6.09
N PHE A 384 -4.43 7.38 5.41
CA PHE A 384 -4.90 6.19 4.68
C PHE A 384 -4.11 4.93 5.06
N THR A 385 -2.79 4.91 4.87
CA THR A 385 -1.93 3.77 5.25
C THR A 385 -1.71 3.68 6.77
N ASP A 386 -2.09 4.71 7.52
CA ASP A 386 -2.04 4.73 8.99
C ASP A 386 -3.09 3.83 9.67
N PHE A 387 -4.19 3.50 8.97
CA PHE A 387 -5.26 2.72 9.59
C PHE A 387 -4.78 1.31 9.92
N ARG A 388 -4.81 0.96 11.21
CA ARG A 388 -4.66 -0.42 11.68
C ARG A 388 -6.02 -1.12 11.69
N GLU A 389 -6.72 -1.04 10.56
CA GLU A 389 -8.02 -1.63 10.27
C GLU A 389 -7.94 -2.21 8.86
N GLY A 390 -8.42 -3.44 8.68
CA GLY A 390 -8.30 -4.10 7.38
C GLY A 390 -9.30 -3.49 6.40
N LEU A 391 -8.87 -3.27 5.16
CA LEU A 391 -9.65 -2.60 4.12
C LEU A 391 -10.43 -3.66 3.35
N ASN A 392 -11.74 -3.64 3.51
CA ASN A 392 -12.64 -4.68 3.01
C ASN A 392 -13.02 -4.48 1.53
N GLY A 393 -13.09 -3.22 1.09
CA GLY A 393 -13.24 -2.80 -0.30
C GLY A 393 -13.18 -1.28 -0.40
N PHE A 394 -12.89 -0.74 -1.59
CA PHE A 394 -12.85 0.71 -1.83
C PHE A 394 -13.32 1.11 -3.23
N ALA A 395 -13.67 2.38 -3.36
CA ALA A 395 -14.04 3.02 -4.61
C ALA A 395 -13.31 4.35 -4.77
N LEU A 396 -13.01 4.72 -6.02
CA LEU A 396 -12.37 5.98 -6.39
C LEU A 396 -13.34 6.91 -7.12
N GLY A 397 -13.32 8.20 -6.80
CA GLY A 397 -14.17 9.21 -7.44
C GLY A 397 -13.81 10.65 -7.02
N ASP A 398 -14.15 11.64 -7.83
CA ASP A 398 -13.90 13.08 -7.57
C ASP A 398 -15.19 13.68 -6.96
N PHE A 399 -15.37 13.57 -5.62
CA PHE A 399 -16.61 13.96 -4.93
C PHE A 399 -16.75 15.48 -4.81
N ASP A 400 -15.66 16.20 -4.55
CA ASP A 400 -15.66 17.65 -4.37
C ASP A 400 -15.41 18.44 -5.67
N LYS A 401 -15.12 17.72 -6.78
CA LYS A 401 -14.85 18.26 -8.11
C LYS A 401 -13.61 19.16 -8.11
N ASN A 402 -12.58 18.78 -7.38
CA ASN A 402 -11.27 19.43 -7.34
C ASN A 402 -10.30 18.91 -8.42
N GLY A 403 -10.58 17.75 -9.02
CA GLY A 403 -9.78 17.16 -10.09
C GLY A 403 -8.74 16.12 -9.63
N TYR A 404 -8.65 15.80 -8.35
CA TYR A 404 -8.01 14.61 -7.82
C TYR A 404 -9.05 13.50 -7.59
N LEU A 405 -8.61 12.25 -7.41
CA LEU A 405 -9.51 11.18 -6.96
C LEU A 405 -9.46 11.04 -5.45
N ASP A 406 -10.63 11.15 -4.84
CA ASP A 406 -10.90 10.80 -3.46
C ASP A 406 -11.06 9.27 -3.33
N ILE A 407 -10.93 8.78 -2.10
CA ILE A 407 -11.09 7.36 -1.79
C ILE A 407 -12.24 7.18 -0.82
N LEU A 408 -13.27 6.42 -1.23
CA LEU A 408 -14.30 5.90 -0.33
C LEU A 408 -13.94 4.46 0.05
N THR A 409 -13.75 4.18 1.33
CA THR A 409 -13.38 2.84 1.81
C THR A 409 -14.38 2.29 2.82
N VAL A 410 -14.44 0.95 2.89
CA VAL A 410 -14.95 0.26 4.08
C VAL A 410 -13.78 -0.42 4.80
N THR A 411 -13.58 -0.09 6.06
CA THR A 411 -12.54 -0.69 6.92
C THR A 411 -13.16 -1.46 8.10
N THR A 412 -12.47 -2.48 8.60
CA THR A 412 -12.95 -3.34 9.69
C THR A 412 -11.93 -3.39 10.83
N GLU A 413 -12.40 -3.21 12.06
CA GLU A 413 -11.53 -3.27 13.26
C GLU A 413 -10.83 -4.65 13.39
N PRO A 414 -9.57 -4.71 13.84
CA PRO A 414 -8.89 -5.99 14.09
C PRO A 414 -9.62 -6.87 15.11
N PHE A 415 -9.54 -8.18 14.92
CA PHE A 415 -10.10 -9.14 15.87
C PHE A 415 -9.34 -9.06 17.21
N ALA A 416 -10.05 -8.75 18.29
CA ALA A 416 -9.51 -8.86 19.64
C ALA A 416 -9.25 -10.34 19.98
N LEU A 417 -7.97 -10.70 20.11
CA LEU A 417 -7.53 -11.99 20.63
C LEU A 417 -7.47 -11.92 22.16
N ASP A 418 -8.30 -12.72 22.84
CA ASP A 418 -8.04 -13.07 24.24
C ASP A 418 -6.86 -14.05 24.26
N ALA A 419 -5.85 -13.77 25.09
CA ALA A 419 -4.66 -14.61 25.22
C ALA A 419 -4.93 -15.93 25.98
N THR A 420 -6.16 -16.17 26.46
CA THR A 420 -6.52 -17.36 27.23
C THR A 420 -7.20 -18.45 26.38
N TRP A 421 -6.35 -19.38 25.95
CA TRP A 421 -6.67 -20.78 25.57
C TRP A 421 -7.37 -21.06 24.22
N ALA A 422 -6.92 -22.15 23.59
CA ALA A 422 -7.68 -22.94 22.63
C ALA A 422 -8.25 -24.17 23.35
N ASP A 423 -9.48 -24.57 23.05
CA ASP A 423 -10.06 -25.82 23.56
C ASP A 423 -9.63 -27.05 22.72
N GLU A 424 -9.95 -28.24 23.20
CA GLU A 424 -9.64 -29.53 22.55
C GLU A 424 -10.31 -29.70 21.17
N THR A 425 -11.21 -28.79 20.76
CA THR A 425 -11.83 -28.77 19.44
C THR A 425 -11.20 -27.75 18.48
N GLY A 426 -10.35 -26.85 18.98
CA GLY A 426 -9.60 -25.85 18.21
C GLY A 426 -10.36 -24.53 17.97
N GLY A 427 -11.38 -24.23 18.76
CA GLY A 427 -12.18 -23.01 18.59
C GLY A 427 -11.55 -21.76 19.23
N VAL A 428 -11.41 -20.68 18.46
CA VAL A 428 -11.09 -19.34 19.01
C VAL A 428 -12.38 -18.62 19.40
N LYS A 429 -12.55 -18.31 20.70
CA LYS A 429 -13.68 -17.52 21.20
C LYS A 429 -13.42 -16.03 20.97
N ARG A 430 -14.10 -15.43 19.99
CA ARG A 430 -13.99 -13.99 19.67
C ARG A 430 -14.77 -13.19 20.72
N THR A 431 -14.13 -12.26 21.42
CA THR A 431 -14.72 -11.53 22.57
C THR A 431 -15.45 -10.24 22.19
N ARG A 432 -15.24 -9.72 20.97
CA ARG A 432 -15.97 -8.58 20.39
C ARG A 432 -16.17 -8.83 18.90
N ASN A 433 -17.36 -8.55 18.37
CA ASN A 433 -17.54 -8.45 16.92
C ASN A 433 -16.91 -7.13 16.45
N PRO A 434 -16.01 -7.13 15.46
CA PRO A 434 -15.51 -5.90 14.88
C PRO A 434 -16.62 -5.19 14.13
N LYS A 435 -16.52 -3.87 14.04
CA LYS A 435 -17.42 -3.03 13.26
C LYS A 435 -16.79 -2.67 11.93
N ASP A 436 -17.61 -2.66 10.89
CA ASP A 436 -17.23 -2.13 9.59
C ASP A 436 -17.54 -0.62 9.55
N LYS A 437 -16.64 0.19 8.99
CA LYS A 437 -16.70 1.65 9.01
C LYS A 437 -16.62 2.25 7.61
N LEU A 438 -17.46 3.24 7.31
CA LEU A 438 -17.39 4.04 6.10
C LEU A 438 -16.39 5.19 6.28
N ARG A 439 -15.44 5.35 5.36
CA ARG A 439 -14.50 6.47 5.37
C ARG A 439 -14.45 7.12 4.00
N LEU A 440 -14.71 8.42 3.93
CA LEU A 440 -14.43 9.25 2.76
C LEU A 440 -13.11 9.99 3.02
N LEU A 441 -12.17 9.87 2.10
CA LEU A 441 -10.84 10.49 2.16
C LEU A 441 -10.69 11.43 0.97
N LEU A 442 -10.86 12.73 1.20
CA LEU A 442 -10.72 13.75 0.16
C LEU A 442 -9.24 13.95 -0.19
N ASN A 443 -8.92 14.04 -1.48
CA ASN A 443 -7.56 14.14 -1.99
C ASN A 443 -7.26 15.56 -2.45
N PHE A 444 -6.21 16.16 -1.88
CA PHE A 444 -5.73 17.49 -2.24
C PHE A 444 -4.41 17.45 -3.02
N GLY A 445 -4.08 16.32 -3.65
CA GLY A 445 -2.89 16.14 -4.46
C GLY A 445 -1.60 15.95 -3.65
N GLY A 446 -0.58 15.38 -4.32
CA GLY A 446 0.68 15.01 -3.67
C GLY A 446 0.49 14.00 -2.54
N PHE A 447 -0.46 13.06 -2.70
CA PHE A 447 -0.86 12.06 -1.71
C PHE A 447 -1.37 12.67 -0.37
N ARG A 448 -1.94 13.87 -0.39
CA ARG A 448 -2.55 14.50 0.79
C ARG A 448 -4.02 14.12 0.90
N LEU A 449 -4.28 13.01 1.59
CA LEU A 449 -5.63 12.55 1.92
C LEU A 449 -6.10 13.13 3.26
N GLN A 450 -7.34 13.61 3.31
CA GLN A 450 -7.98 14.10 4.53
C GLN A 450 -9.32 13.39 4.75
N ALA A 451 -9.52 12.83 5.94
CA ALA A 451 -10.79 12.23 6.31
C ALA A 451 -11.91 13.28 6.37
N GLN A 452 -12.98 13.05 5.60
CA GLN A 452 -14.24 13.78 5.63
C GLN A 452 -15.25 13.00 6.48
N ALA A 453 -15.88 13.69 7.43
CA ALA A 453 -16.95 13.09 8.23
C ALA A 453 -18.19 12.85 7.36
N VAL A 454 -18.68 11.61 7.31
CA VAL A 454 -19.88 11.22 6.55
C VAL A 454 -21.10 11.22 7.47
N THR A 455 -22.26 11.61 6.97
CA THR A 455 -23.55 11.49 7.68
C THR A 455 -24.50 10.59 6.88
N LEU A 456 -24.95 9.48 7.48
CA LEU A 456 -26.02 8.64 6.93
C LEU A 456 -27.36 9.02 7.57
N THR A 457 -28.38 9.24 6.76
CA THR A 457 -29.73 9.60 7.20
C THR A 457 -30.77 8.59 6.71
N GLY A 458 -31.82 8.34 7.49
CA GLY A 458 -32.80 7.28 7.21
C GLY A 458 -32.30 5.85 7.41
N SER A 459 -31.00 5.65 7.69
CA SER A 459 -30.42 4.33 7.94
C SER A 459 -30.47 3.92 9.42
N ALA A 460 -30.47 2.61 9.65
CA ALA A 460 -30.09 2.02 10.93
C ALA A 460 -28.57 1.75 11.04
N ALA A 461 -27.84 1.80 9.92
CA ALA A 461 -26.38 1.77 9.91
C ALA A 461 -25.80 3.16 10.19
N THR A 462 -24.59 3.22 10.74
CA THR A 462 -23.85 4.48 10.92
C THR A 462 -22.47 4.37 10.24
N PRO A 463 -21.78 5.49 9.97
CA PRO A 463 -20.41 5.45 9.44
C PRO A 463 -19.43 4.65 10.30
N ASP A 464 -19.65 4.54 11.62
CA ASP A 464 -18.82 3.75 12.55
C ASP A 464 -19.34 2.32 12.82
N ASP A 465 -20.50 1.95 12.24
CA ASP A 465 -21.15 0.65 12.40
C ASP A 465 -22.02 0.36 11.17
N LEU A 466 -21.38 0.31 9.99
CA LEU A 466 -22.07 0.02 8.72
C LEU A 466 -22.77 -1.33 8.74
N SER A 467 -22.27 -2.25 9.56
CA SER A 467 -22.65 -3.66 9.54
C SER A 467 -23.60 -4.06 10.68
N GLN A 468 -24.02 -3.08 11.50
CA GLN A 468 -24.97 -3.24 12.61
C GLN A 468 -24.58 -4.40 13.53
N GLY A 469 -23.28 -4.48 13.86
CA GLY A 469 -22.68 -5.49 14.73
C GLY A 469 -22.38 -6.86 14.11
N TRP A 470 -22.68 -7.11 12.83
CA TRP A 470 -22.27 -8.33 12.12
C TRP A 470 -21.14 -8.05 11.13
N ARG A 471 -19.93 -8.60 11.33
CA ARG A 471 -18.86 -8.50 10.31
C ARG A 471 -19.38 -9.03 8.96
N GLY A 472 -19.09 -8.37 7.85
CA GLY A 472 -19.48 -8.93 6.56
C GLY A 472 -18.98 -8.14 5.38
N GLY A 473 -17.77 -8.49 4.91
CA GLY A 473 -17.01 -7.77 3.89
C GLY A 473 -17.84 -7.06 2.81
N GLN A 474 -17.60 -5.75 2.74
CA GLN A 474 -18.41 -4.79 2.01
C GLN A 474 -17.60 -4.17 0.88
N VAL A 475 -18.22 -4.02 -0.29
CA VAL A 475 -17.60 -3.39 -1.47
C VAL A 475 -18.42 -2.18 -1.86
N PRO A 476 -17.87 -0.95 -1.80
CA PRO A 476 -18.52 0.22 -2.32
C PRO A 476 -18.35 0.32 -3.85
N ALA A 477 -19.38 0.83 -4.52
CA ALA A 477 -19.35 1.30 -5.91
C ALA A 477 -20.04 2.67 -5.98
N LEU A 478 -19.62 3.48 -6.94
CA LEU A 478 -20.04 4.88 -7.10
C LEU A 478 -20.65 5.09 -8.48
N ALA A 479 -21.78 5.80 -8.53
CA ALA A 479 -22.40 6.33 -9.73
C ALA A 479 -23.47 7.36 -9.32
N ASP A 480 -23.85 8.26 -10.23
CA ASP A 480 -25.05 9.07 -10.11
C ASP A 480 -26.28 8.24 -10.54
N PHE A 481 -26.98 7.63 -9.57
CA PHE A 481 -28.14 6.78 -9.85
C PHE A 481 -29.39 7.60 -10.20
N ASN A 482 -29.48 8.83 -9.69
CA ASN A 482 -30.70 9.62 -9.71
C ASN A 482 -30.71 10.74 -10.78
N GLY A 483 -29.53 11.09 -11.30
CA GLY A 483 -29.31 12.11 -12.34
C GLY A 483 -29.11 13.54 -11.82
N ASP A 484 -28.76 13.74 -10.54
CA ASP A 484 -28.56 15.07 -9.95
C ASP A 484 -27.13 15.62 -10.11
N GLY A 485 -26.20 14.79 -10.60
CA GLY A 485 -24.81 15.12 -10.84
C GLY A 485 -23.90 14.97 -9.62
N LEU A 486 -24.34 14.33 -8.52
CA LEU A 486 -23.51 13.92 -7.39
C LEU A 486 -23.30 12.40 -7.41
N LEU A 487 -22.22 11.93 -6.79
CA LEU A 487 -21.95 10.50 -6.67
C LEU A 487 -22.78 9.91 -5.51
N ASP A 488 -23.64 8.96 -5.84
CA ASP A 488 -24.31 8.10 -4.87
C ASP A 488 -23.43 6.89 -4.54
N ILE A 489 -23.74 6.19 -3.44
CA ILE A 489 -22.96 5.05 -2.94
C ILE A 489 -23.83 3.80 -2.92
N PHE A 490 -23.42 2.77 -3.65
CA PHE A 490 -23.93 1.41 -3.48
C PHE A 490 -22.92 0.56 -2.71
N ILE A 491 -23.35 -0.16 -1.66
CA ILE A 491 -22.50 -1.01 -0.82
C ILE A 491 -23.03 -2.44 -0.80
N THR A 492 -22.22 -3.42 -1.21
CA THR A 492 -22.53 -4.84 -0.99
C THR A 492 -22.38 -5.21 0.49
N ARG A 493 -23.22 -6.11 1.01
CA ARG A 493 -23.12 -6.58 2.40
C ARG A 493 -23.49 -8.06 2.52
N GLN A 494 -22.77 -8.79 3.36
CA GLN A 494 -23.02 -10.22 3.60
C GLN A 494 -24.10 -10.41 4.67
N ALA A 495 -24.98 -11.39 4.49
CA ALA A 495 -26.04 -11.72 5.43
C ALA A 495 -25.50 -12.32 6.76
N PRO A 496 -26.12 -12.03 7.92
CA PRO A 496 -25.74 -12.64 9.20
C PRO A 496 -26.29 -14.05 9.35
N MET A 497 -25.83 -15.00 8.54
CA MET A 497 -26.40 -16.36 8.48
C MET A 497 -25.56 -17.45 9.18
N SER A 498 -26.22 -18.57 9.49
CA SER A 498 -25.64 -19.86 9.87
C SER A 498 -26.66 -20.97 9.58
N ASN A 499 -26.21 -22.09 8.99
CA ASN A 499 -27.05 -23.26 8.65
C ASN A 499 -28.36 -22.89 7.90
N GLY A 500 -28.26 -22.00 6.91
CA GLY A 500 -29.41 -21.56 6.10
C GLY A 500 -30.42 -20.65 6.84
N LYS A 501 -30.10 -20.16 8.05
CA LYS A 501 -30.96 -19.25 8.82
C LYS A 501 -30.20 -18.00 9.25
N ILE A 502 -30.91 -16.91 9.52
CA ILE A 502 -30.35 -15.73 10.18
C ILE A 502 -29.91 -16.12 11.60
N ARG A 503 -28.75 -15.63 12.05
CA ARG A 503 -28.23 -15.84 13.40
C ARG A 503 -29.11 -15.12 14.42
N GLU A 504 -29.34 -15.79 15.54
CA GLU A 504 -30.07 -15.21 16.66
C GLU A 504 -29.42 -13.90 17.13
N GLY A 505 -30.24 -12.87 17.35
CA GLY A 505 -29.79 -11.52 17.73
C GLY A 505 -29.41 -10.59 16.58
N PHE A 506 -29.31 -11.07 15.33
CA PHE A 506 -28.97 -10.25 14.16
C PHE A 506 -30.16 -9.99 13.24
N LYS A 507 -30.09 -8.90 12.47
CA LYS A 507 -31.07 -8.57 11.41
C LYS A 507 -30.41 -8.68 10.03
N PRO A 508 -31.09 -9.24 9.03
CA PRO A 508 -30.60 -9.21 7.66
C PRO A 508 -30.76 -7.77 7.14
N VAL A 509 -29.66 -7.09 6.81
CA VAL A 509 -29.69 -5.69 6.33
C VAL A 509 -29.55 -5.62 4.79
N GLY A 510 -28.95 -6.64 4.17
CA GLY A 510 -28.69 -6.68 2.72
C GLY A 510 -27.72 -5.60 2.23
N CYS A 511 -27.56 -5.49 0.92
CA CYS A 511 -26.85 -4.36 0.29
C CYS A 511 -27.54 -3.03 0.63
N SER A 512 -26.82 -1.92 0.47
CA SER A 512 -27.37 -0.58 0.69
C SER A 512 -27.14 0.36 -0.49
N LEU A 513 -28.15 1.14 -0.83
CA LEU A 513 -28.07 2.28 -1.75
C LEU A 513 -28.25 3.56 -0.93
N PHE A 514 -27.24 4.43 -0.96
CA PHE A 514 -27.23 5.71 -0.29
C PHE A 514 -27.14 6.83 -1.33
N LEU A 515 -28.22 7.61 -1.50
CA LEU A 515 -28.21 8.75 -2.41
C LEU A 515 -27.62 9.98 -1.72
N SER A 516 -26.89 10.84 -2.42
CA SER A 516 -26.53 12.17 -1.89
C SER A 516 -27.80 12.99 -1.59
N ASP A 517 -27.76 13.85 -0.57
CA ASP A 517 -28.86 14.78 -0.28
C ASP A 517 -28.60 16.23 -0.75
N GLY A 518 -27.71 16.39 -1.74
CA GLY A 518 -27.21 17.67 -2.23
C GLY A 518 -25.92 18.14 -1.56
N ARG A 519 -25.29 17.27 -0.75
CA ARG A 519 -24.02 17.51 -0.06
C ARG A 519 -23.04 16.37 -0.30
N LEU A 520 -21.76 16.70 -0.44
CA LEU A 520 -20.67 15.71 -0.61
C LEU A 520 -20.50 14.77 0.59
N ASP A 521 -20.95 15.18 1.78
CA ASP A 521 -20.69 14.52 3.06
C ASP A 521 -21.93 13.87 3.69
N ARG A 522 -23.08 13.91 3.03
CA ARG A 522 -24.36 13.46 3.59
C ARG A 522 -25.18 12.68 2.58
N PHE A 523 -25.60 11.51 3.01
CA PHE A 523 -26.33 10.56 2.18
C PHE A 523 -27.60 10.06 2.89
N ARG A 524 -28.60 9.71 2.10
CA ARG A 524 -29.88 9.15 2.52
C ARG A 524 -29.93 7.69 2.14
N ASP A 525 -30.18 6.82 3.10
CA ASP A 525 -30.45 5.40 2.85
C ASP A 525 -31.81 5.26 2.16
N VAL A 526 -31.80 4.64 0.98
CA VAL A 526 -32.99 4.43 0.15
C VAL A 526 -33.20 2.95 -0.17
N SER A 527 -32.42 2.07 0.44
CA SER A 527 -32.29 0.65 0.08
C SER A 527 -33.62 -0.08 0.08
N VAL A 528 -34.43 0.12 1.14
CA VAL A 528 -35.77 -0.47 1.29
C VAL A 528 -36.82 0.19 0.41
N GLU A 529 -36.72 1.51 0.20
CA GLU A 529 -37.63 2.32 -0.63
C GLU A 529 -37.61 1.81 -2.08
N TYR A 530 -36.43 1.75 -2.67
CA TYR A 530 -36.23 1.29 -4.05
C TYR A 530 -36.02 -0.22 -4.18
N GLY A 531 -35.95 -0.98 -3.08
CA GLY A 531 -35.78 -2.43 -3.14
C GLY A 531 -34.39 -2.89 -3.60
N ALA A 532 -33.35 -2.07 -3.41
CA ALA A 532 -31.97 -2.34 -3.80
C ALA A 532 -31.25 -3.32 -2.83
N LEU A 533 -31.92 -4.43 -2.49
CA LEU A 533 -31.56 -5.33 -1.40
C LEU A 533 -31.22 -6.75 -1.91
N ASN A 534 -30.32 -7.43 -1.20
CA ASN A 534 -30.11 -8.88 -1.34
C ASN A 534 -29.81 -9.50 0.04
N GLU A 535 -30.81 -9.42 0.93
CA GLU A 535 -30.68 -9.50 2.40
C GLU A 535 -30.20 -10.85 2.95
N MET A 536 -30.39 -11.91 2.17
CA MET A 536 -30.06 -13.29 2.54
C MET A 536 -28.76 -13.78 1.90
N ALA A 537 -28.12 -13.00 1.04
CA ALA A 537 -26.98 -13.44 0.26
C ALA A 537 -25.62 -13.11 0.88
N TYR A 538 -24.62 -13.90 0.53
CA TYR A 538 -23.21 -13.59 0.85
C TYR A 538 -22.62 -12.73 -0.28
N ASN A 539 -23.11 -11.48 -0.39
CA ASN A 539 -22.75 -10.56 -1.47
C ASN A 539 -21.25 -10.20 -1.42
N ARG A 540 -20.61 -10.07 -2.59
CA ARG A 540 -19.19 -9.69 -2.73
C ARG A 540 -19.05 -8.53 -3.71
N GLN A 541 -18.95 -8.77 -5.01
CA GLN A 541 -18.75 -7.73 -6.02
C GLN A 541 -20.08 -7.25 -6.62
N VAL A 542 -20.04 -6.02 -7.15
CA VAL A 542 -21.12 -5.37 -7.89
C VAL A 542 -20.59 -4.87 -9.22
N SER A 543 -21.42 -4.91 -10.27
CA SER A 543 -21.18 -4.25 -11.55
C SER A 543 -22.42 -3.43 -11.92
N LEU A 544 -22.22 -2.18 -12.36
CA LEU A 544 -23.29 -1.22 -12.67
C LEU A 544 -23.35 -0.96 -14.18
N GLY A 545 -24.55 -0.77 -14.70
CA GLY A 545 -24.77 -0.36 -16.09
C GLY A 545 -26.26 -0.39 -16.47
N ASP A 546 -26.64 0.27 -17.55
CA ASP A 546 -27.99 0.25 -18.10
C ASP A 546 -28.12 -0.95 -19.07
N VAL A 547 -28.67 -2.08 -18.61
CA VAL A 547 -28.70 -3.32 -19.41
C VAL A 547 -29.94 -3.41 -20.32
N ASN A 548 -30.98 -2.62 -20.02
CA ASN A 548 -32.25 -2.61 -20.74
C ASN A 548 -32.41 -1.39 -21.69
N ARG A 549 -31.48 -0.42 -21.62
CA ARG A 549 -31.45 0.88 -22.31
C ARG A 549 -32.63 1.81 -21.98
N ASP A 550 -33.13 1.79 -20.75
CA ASP A 550 -34.21 2.67 -20.29
C ASP A 550 -33.73 4.02 -19.72
N GLY A 551 -32.41 4.19 -19.56
CA GLY A 551 -31.77 5.40 -19.08
C GLY A 551 -31.50 5.43 -17.57
N PHE A 552 -31.75 4.33 -16.85
CA PHE A 552 -31.45 4.17 -15.42
C PHE A 552 -30.35 3.12 -15.18
N ILE A 553 -29.72 3.17 -14.00
CA ILE A 553 -28.62 2.25 -13.66
C ILE A 553 -29.18 0.96 -13.06
N ASP A 554 -28.87 -0.18 -13.69
CA ASP A 554 -29.12 -1.52 -13.16
C ASP A 554 -27.91 -2.04 -12.36
N ILE A 555 -28.14 -3.05 -11.53
CA ILE A 555 -27.15 -3.57 -10.56
C ILE A 555 -27.01 -5.09 -10.68
N ALA A 556 -25.86 -5.56 -11.17
CA ALA A 556 -25.49 -6.98 -11.12
C ALA A 556 -24.74 -7.28 -9.80
N LEU A 557 -25.24 -8.24 -9.02
CA LEU A 557 -24.70 -8.61 -7.70
C LEU A 557 -24.15 -10.05 -7.67
N GLY A 558 -22.84 -10.18 -7.43
CA GLY A 558 -22.19 -11.47 -7.21
C GLY A 558 -22.36 -11.95 -5.77
N ALA A 559 -22.94 -13.12 -5.58
CA ALA A 559 -23.04 -13.78 -4.28
C ALA A 559 -22.18 -15.05 -4.24
N ASP A 560 -21.34 -15.16 -3.22
CA ASP A 560 -20.27 -16.15 -3.14
C ASP A 560 -20.67 -17.37 -2.28
N ASN A 561 -20.16 -18.56 -2.62
CA ASN A 561 -20.55 -19.84 -2.03
C ASN A 561 -19.45 -20.37 -1.09
N ILE A 562 -19.19 -19.62 -0.03
CA ILE A 562 -18.21 -19.95 1.01
C ILE A 562 -18.86 -20.78 2.13
N VAL A 563 -18.22 -21.90 2.51
CA VAL A 563 -18.63 -22.81 3.60
C VAL A 563 -20.07 -23.32 3.44
N ASN A 564 -20.49 -23.74 2.23
CA ASN A 564 -21.81 -24.35 1.98
C ASN A 564 -22.98 -23.52 2.51
N ALA A 565 -22.98 -22.21 2.24
CA ALA A 565 -23.95 -21.23 2.72
C ALA A 565 -23.98 -20.99 4.26
N PHE A 566 -22.91 -21.30 4.99
CA PHE A 566 -22.83 -21.04 6.44
C PHE A 566 -22.76 -19.55 6.80
N GLU A 567 -22.41 -18.65 5.88
CA GLU A 567 -22.45 -17.19 6.11
C GLU A 567 -23.40 -16.44 5.15
N GLY A 568 -24.15 -17.13 4.29
CA GLY A 568 -25.20 -16.52 3.45
C GLY A 568 -25.56 -17.38 2.25
N LEU A 569 -26.71 -17.09 1.61
CA LEU A 569 -27.15 -17.83 0.43
C LEU A 569 -26.31 -17.44 -0.81
N PRO A 570 -25.80 -18.41 -1.58
CA PRO A 570 -25.31 -18.18 -2.93
C PRO A 570 -26.47 -17.86 -3.89
N LYS A 571 -26.95 -16.61 -3.82
CA LYS A 571 -28.00 -16.04 -4.66
C LYS A 571 -27.48 -14.76 -5.33
N SER A 572 -26.90 -14.89 -6.52
CA SER A 572 -26.58 -13.74 -7.37
C SER A 572 -27.87 -13.11 -7.88
N ALA A 573 -27.86 -11.81 -8.15
CA ALA A 573 -29.05 -11.06 -8.58
C ALA A 573 -28.70 -10.11 -9.74
N LEU A 574 -29.69 -9.83 -10.60
CA LEU A 574 -29.61 -8.77 -11.60
C LEU A 574 -30.81 -7.87 -11.34
N LEU A 575 -30.56 -6.80 -10.60
CA LEU A 575 -31.56 -5.84 -10.17
C LEU A 575 -31.75 -4.79 -11.27
N VAL A 576 -32.79 -4.96 -12.08
CA VAL A 576 -33.16 -3.99 -13.11
C VAL A 576 -34.05 -2.91 -12.49
N PHE A 577 -33.73 -1.64 -12.72
CA PHE A 577 -34.54 -0.53 -12.24
C PHE A 577 -35.86 -0.46 -13.04
N GLN A 578 -36.95 -0.09 -12.37
CA GLN A 578 -38.25 0.14 -12.98
C GLN A 578 -38.70 1.56 -12.64
N PRO A 579 -38.52 2.53 -13.56
CA PRO A 579 -38.84 3.91 -13.30
C PRO A 579 -40.34 4.14 -13.19
N LYS A 580 -40.74 5.06 -12.33
CA LYS A 580 -42.13 5.47 -12.19
C LYS A 580 -42.37 6.75 -12.96
N ASP A 581 -43.35 6.75 -13.86
CA ASP A 581 -43.70 7.89 -14.72
C ASP A 581 -42.46 8.44 -15.49
N GLY A 582 -41.53 7.55 -15.87
CA GLY A 582 -40.27 7.89 -16.55
C GLY A 582 -39.23 8.57 -15.66
N LYS A 583 -39.28 8.38 -14.34
CA LYS A 583 -38.39 9.01 -13.36
C LYS A 583 -37.84 8.01 -12.34
N PHE A 584 -36.69 8.36 -11.76
CA PHE A 584 -36.13 7.64 -10.62
C PHE A 584 -37.07 7.69 -9.40
N ALA A 585 -37.52 8.89 -9.02
CA ALA A 585 -38.34 9.10 -7.82
C ALA A 585 -39.62 8.23 -7.79
N GLY A 586 -39.69 7.30 -6.83
CA GLY A 586 -40.81 6.36 -6.68
C GLY A 586 -40.81 5.16 -7.63
N GLY A 587 -39.74 4.97 -8.43
CA GLY A 587 -39.44 3.72 -9.10
C GLY A 587 -38.96 2.62 -8.14
N ARG A 588 -38.53 1.46 -8.67
CA ARG A 588 -38.08 0.32 -7.86
C ARG A 588 -37.20 -0.65 -8.63
N PHE A 589 -36.16 -1.19 -8.01
CA PHE A 589 -35.40 -2.34 -8.49
C PHE A 589 -36.22 -3.64 -8.44
N THR A 590 -36.06 -4.47 -9.47
CA THR A 590 -36.64 -5.81 -9.56
C THR A 590 -35.54 -6.80 -9.94
N ASP A 591 -35.37 -7.86 -9.16
CA ASP A 591 -34.46 -8.96 -9.50
C ASP A 591 -35.06 -9.78 -10.65
N ILE A 592 -34.39 -9.79 -11.80
CA ILE A 592 -34.78 -10.58 -12.98
C ILE A 592 -34.01 -11.89 -13.10
N GLY A 593 -33.12 -12.21 -12.15
CA GLY A 593 -32.31 -13.42 -12.20
C GLY A 593 -33.15 -14.69 -12.41
N GLY A 594 -32.64 -15.62 -13.23
CA GLY A 594 -33.30 -16.91 -13.47
C GLY A 594 -34.69 -16.87 -14.12
N THR A 595 -35.23 -15.70 -14.46
CA THR A 595 -36.48 -15.55 -15.23
C THR A 595 -36.26 -15.90 -16.70
N ASP A 596 -37.32 -15.89 -17.51
CA ASP A 596 -37.22 -16.09 -18.96
C ASP A 596 -36.42 -14.97 -19.67
N LEU A 597 -36.18 -13.84 -19.00
CA LEU A 597 -35.31 -12.76 -19.47
C LEU A 597 -33.82 -13.11 -19.33
N ILE A 598 -33.44 -13.91 -18.34
CA ILE A 598 -32.05 -14.38 -18.14
C ILE A 598 -32.02 -15.79 -17.52
N PRO A 599 -32.30 -16.83 -18.33
CA PRO A 599 -32.36 -18.21 -17.85
C PRO A 599 -30.98 -18.71 -17.38
N ASP A 600 -30.97 -19.71 -16.48
CA ASP A 600 -29.76 -20.30 -15.88
C ASP A 600 -28.90 -19.38 -14.99
N PHE A 601 -29.24 -18.09 -14.81
CA PHE A 601 -28.57 -17.18 -13.86
C PHE A 601 -29.19 -17.24 -12.45
N GLY A 602 -28.42 -16.85 -11.43
CA GLY A 602 -28.91 -16.59 -10.06
C GLY A 602 -28.44 -17.55 -8.95
N GLY A 603 -27.99 -18.77 -9.27
CA GLY A 603 -27.42 -19.71 -8.28
C GLY A 603 -28.42 -20.67 -7.58
N PHE A 604 -27.90 -21.53 -6.70
CA PHE A 604 -28.64 -22.67 -6.12
C PHE A 604 -29.93 -22.30 -5.40
N TYR A 605 -29.91 -21.20 -4.64
CA TYR A 605 -31.08 -20.75 -3.89
C TYR A 605 -32.03 -19.89 -4.74
N HIS A 606 -31.69 -19.68 -6.02
CA HIS A 606 -32.59 -19.15 -7.04
C HIS A 606 -33.33 -20.29 -7.76
N ASP A 607 -32.58 -21.29 -8.23
CA ASP A 607 -33.10 -22.59 -8.67
C ASP A 607 -32.00 -23.65 -8.52
N SER A 608 -32.26 -24.66 -7.69
CA SER A 608 -31.31 -25.74 -7.40
C SER A 608 -30.90 -26.58 -8.62
N ALA A 609 -31.65 -26.53 -9.72
CA ALA A 609 -31.29 -27.17 -10.99
C ALA A 609 -30.27 -26.36 -11.82
N ARG A 610 -30.08 -25.07 -11.51
CA ARG A 610 -29.36 -24.07 -12.34
C ARG A 610 -28.06 -23.52 -11.73
N ASP A 611 -27.62 -24.01 -10.56
CA ASP A 611 -26.59 -23.33 -9.74
C ASP A 611 -25.25 -23.02 -10.42
N LYS A 612 -24.82 -21.75 -10.30
CA LYS A 612 -23.60 -21.12 -10.82
C LYS A 612 -23.09 -19.92 -9.99
N ALA A 613 -23.48 -19.82 -8.72
CA ALA A 613 -23.16 -18.64 -7.91
C ALA A 613 -21.65 -18.40 -7.70
N GLY A 614 -21.26 -17.13 -7.58
CA GLY A 614 -19.89 -16.73 -7.30
C GLY A 614 -19.69 -15.22 -7.10
N PRO A 615 -18.49 -14.85 -6.62
CA PRO A 615 -18.18 -13.53 -6.07
C PRO A 615 -18.04 -12.42 -7.10
N ASN A 616 -17.81 -12.77 -8.37
CA ASN A 616 -17.38 -11.84 -9.41
C ASN A 616 -18.34 -11.91 -10.60
N LEU A 617 -18.83 -10.72 -10.96
CA LEU A 617 -19.68 -10.45 -12.12
C LEU A 617 -19.11 -9.24 -12.86
N ALA A 618 -19.29 -9.23 -14.18
CA ALA A 618 -18.99 -8.07 -15.02
C ALA A 618 -20.13 -7.86 -16.02
N LEU A 619 -20.63 -6.62 -16.09
CA LEU A 619 -21.41 -6.12 -17.22
C LEU A 619 -20.44 -5.49 -18.22
N ARG A 620 -20.41 -5.96 -19.47
CA ARG A 620 -19.44 -5.53 -20.50
C ARG A 620 -20.06 -5.58 -21.90
N ASP A 621 -19.73 -4.60 -22.75
CA ASP A 621 -19.90 -4.69 -24.21
C ASP A 621 -18.73 -5.53 -24.75
N ILE A 622 -18.87 -6.85 -24.69
CA ILE A 622 -17.76 -7.81 -24.85
C ILE A 622 -17.79 -8.49 -26.23
N ASP A 623 -18.90 -8.41 -26.96
CA ASP A 623 -18.96 -8.70 -28.40
C ASP A 623 -18.88 -7.47 -29.33
N ASN A 624 -18.94 -6.26 -28.78
CA ASN A 624 -18.79 -4.95 -29.44
C ASN A 624 -20.01 -4.54 -30.29
N ASP A 625 -21.21 -5.03 -29.96
CA ASP A 625 -22.48 -4.61 -30.57
C ASP A 625 -23.11 -3.37 -29.90
N GLY A 626 -22.67 -3.05 -28.68
CA GLY A 626 -23.03 -1.83 -27.94
C GLY A 626 -24.16 -1.96 -26.92
N ASP A 627 -24.65 -3.15 -26.58
CA ASP A 627 -25.30 -3.38 -25.27
C ASP A 627 -24.35 -4.01 -24.24
N LEU A 628 -24.89 -4.42 -23.08
CA LEU A 628 -24.12 -4.97 -21.97
C LEU A 628 -24.49 -6.44 -21.76
N ASP A 629 -23.52 -7.31 -22.05
CA ASP A 629 -23.54 -8.73 -21.71
C ASP A 629 -23.23 -8.95 -20.23
N LEU A 630 -23.64 -10.11 -19.70
CA LEU A 630 -23.30 -10.53 -18.35
C LEU A 630 -22.30 -11.70 -18.37
N ILE A 631 -21.19 -11.53 -17.64
CA ILE A 631 -20.20 -12.57 -17.40
C ILE A 631 -20.14 -12.88 -15.91
N GLN A 632 -20.20 -14.17 -15.55
CA GLN A 632 -20.12 -14.66 -14.18
C GLN A 632 -19.01 -15.70 -14.02
N SER A 633 -18.34 -15.66 -12.87
CA SER A 633 -17.58 -16.80 -12.36
C SER A 633 -18.24 -17.47 -11.15
N THR A 634 -17.80 -18.70 -10.87
CA THR A 634 -18.13 -19.44 -9.63
C THR A 634 -16.98 -19.47 -8.64
N HIS A 635 -17.31 -19.58 -7.36
CA HIS A 635 -16.36 -19.88 -6.28
C HIS A 635 -16.92 -21.03 -5.44
N VAL A 636 -16.11 -22.06 -5.20
CA VAL A 636 -16.46 -23.18 -4.31
C VAL A 636 -15.36 -23.30 -3.26
N LEU A 637 -15.65 -22.91 -2.02
CA LEU A 637 -14.68 -22.89 -0.93
C LEU A 637 -15.16 -23.67 0.28
N LEU A 638 -14.50 -24.79 0.54
CA LEU A 638 -14.72 -25.68 1.67
C LEU A 638 -13.77 -25.31 2.82
N ILE A 639 -14.21 -24.45 3.74
CA ILE A 639 -13.49 -24.20 5.02
C ILE A 639 -14.03 -25.14 6.10
N ALA A 640 -13.14 -25.58 6.99
CA ALA A 640 -13.33 -26.71 7.88
C ALA A 640 -14.50 -26.58 8.88
N ALA A 641 -15.42 -27.56 8.86
CA ALA A 641 -16.09 -28.09 10.07
C ALA A 641 -16.79 -29.43 9.84
N GLN A 642 -17.39 -29.64 8.66
CA GLN A 642 -18.22 -30.82 8.32
C GLN A 642 -18.00 -31.24 6.86
N PRO A 643 -18.16 -32.53 6.52
CA PRO A 643 -18.35 -32.94 5.13
C PRO A 643 -19.65 -32.33 4.55
N PRO A 644 -19.81 -32.22 3.22
CA PRO A 644 -21.01 -31.73 2.55
C PRO A 644 -22.21 -32.72 2.62
N THR A 645 -22.34 -33.44 3.73
CA THR A 645 -23.50 -34.28 4.08
C THR A 645 -24.60 -33.49 4.79
N LEU A 646 -24.38 -32.19 5.04
CA LEU A 646 -25.39 -31.28 5.57
C LEU A 646 -26.58 -31.19 4.59
N PRO A 647 -27.86 -31.18 5.06
CA PRO A 647 -29.04 -31.26 4.18
C PRO A 647 -29.21 -30.12 3.15
N PHE A 648 -28.43 -29.05 3.30
CA PHE A 648 -28.46 -27.83 2.48
C PHE A 648 -27.20 -27.66 1.61
N SER A 649 -26.27 -28.62 1.64
CA SER A 649 -25.13 -28.65 0.71
C SER A 649 -25.60 -29.27 -0.62
N PRO A 650 -25.34 -28.65 -1.78
CA PRO A 650 -25.59 -29.31 -3.04
C PRO A 650 -24.67 -30.53 -3.15
N ALA A 651 -25.21 -31.67 -3.57
CA ALA A 651 -24.43 -32.88 -3.80
C ALA A 651 -23.55 -32.78 -5.07
N GLU A 652 -23.86 -31.82 -5.95
CA GLU A 652 -23.22 -31.55 -7.23
C GLU A 652 -23.07 -30.03 -7.40
N TYR A 653 -21.85 -29.55 -7.68
CA TYR A 653 -21.54 -28.16 -7.96
C TYR A 653 -21.19 -28.01 -9.44
N ARG A 654 -21.72 -27.00 -10.12
CA ARG A 654 -21.21 -26.54 -11.42
C ARG A 654 -20.16 -25.46 -11.15
N HIS A 655 -19.09 -25.43 -11.95
CA HIS A 655 -18.08 -24.38 -11.86
C HIS A 655 -17.51 -23.96 -13.21
N GLY A 656 -16.87 -22.79 -13.22
CA GLY A 656 -16.15 -22.20 -14.33
C GLY A 656 -16.57 -20.77 -14.61
N ILE A 657 -16.75 -20.46 -15.90
CA ILE A 657 -17.03 -19.13 -16.43
C ILE A 657 -18.29 -19.23 -17.29
N PHE A 658 -19.23 -18.33 -17.06
CA PHE A 658 -20.56 -18.35 -17.66
C PHE A 658 -20.90 -17.02 -18.30
N ASN A 659 -21.43 -17.12 -19.51
CA ASN A 659 -21.58 -16.00 -20.42
C ASN A 659 -23.06 -15.91 -20.81
N TRP A 660 -23.67 -14.74 -20.66
CA TRP A 660 -24.99 -14.43 -21.18
C TRP A 660 -24.87 -13.24 -22.12
N ARG A 661 -25.13 -13.49 -23.39
CA ARG A 661 -25.20 -12.47 -24.42
C ARG A 661 -26.51 -11.72 -24.31
N ASN A 662 -26.50 -10.40 -24.29
CA ASN A 662 -27.73 -9.61 -24.36
C ASN A 662 -28.16 -9.50 -25.83
N LEU A 663 -29.46 -9.61 -26.09
CA LEU A 663 -30.02 -9.62 -27.46
C LEU A 663 -30.67 -8.28 -27.82
N LEU A 664 -30.50 -7.24 -27.00
CA LEU A 664 -31.20 -5.99 -27.13
C LEU A 664 -30.74 -5.19 -28.36
N ALA A 665 -29.46 -5.19 -28.67
CA ALA A 665 -28.89 -4.59 -29.87
C ALA A 665 -29.21 -5.40 -31.13
N GLU A 666 -29.04 -6.74 -31.12
CA GLU A 666 -29.34 -7.60 -32.27
C GLU A 666 -30.84 -7.64 -32.62
N SER A 667 -31.71 -7.83 -31.61
CA SER A 667 -33.12 -8.17 -31.81
C SER A 667 -34.12 -7.07 -31.46
N GLY A 668 -33.67 -6.00 -30.80
CA GLY A 668 -34.54 -4.96 -30.23
C GLY A 668 -35.38 -5.43 -29.04
N ARG A 669 -35.08 -6.60 -28.45
CA ARG A 669 -35.76 -7.16 -27.29
C ARG A 669 -34.76 -7.36 -26.16
N PHE A 670 -35.08 -6.84 -24.99
CA PHE A 670 -34.31 -7.10 -23.77
C PHE A 670 -34.51 -8.57 -23.35
N GLN A 671 -33.51 -9.39 -23.65
CA GLN A 671 -33.44 -10.80 -23.28
C GLN A 671 -31.97 -11.25 -23.37
N PHE A 672 -31.55 -12.07 -22.41
CA PHE A 672 -30.22 -12.68 -22.39
C PHE A 672 -30.27 -14.12 -22.88
N GLU A 673 -29.32 -14.49 -23.74
CA GLU A 673 -29.05 -15.85 -24.18
C GLU A 673 -27.78 -16.39 -23.54
N LYS A 674 -27.86 -17.53 -22.85
CA LYS A 674 -26.68 -18.19 -22.29
C LYS A 674 -25.83 -18.81 -23.42
N VAL A 675 -24.55 -18.48 -23.46
CA VAL A 675 -23.58 -18.98 -24.45
C VAL A 675 -22.64 -20.01 -23.83
N THR A 676 -22.34 -21.09 -24.57
CA THR A 676 -21.54 -22.23 -24.08
C THR A 676 -20.35 -22.62 -24.95
N ASP A 677 -20.34 -22.26 -26.24
CA ASP A 677 -19.35 -22.74 -27.22
C ASP A 677 -18.52 -21.59 -27.85
N ASN A 678 -18.18 -20.58 -27.05
CA ASN A 678 -17.46 -19.38 -27.52
C ASN A 678 -15.95 -19.37 -27.20
N GLY A 679 -15.42 -20.42 -26.58
CA GLY A 679 -14.01 -20.54 -26.18
C GLY A 679 -13.66 -19.93 -24.81
N PHE A 680 -14.50 -19.05 -24.27
CA PHE A 680 -14.33 -18.43 -22.94
C PHE A 680 -15.25 -19.04 -21.89
N ALA A 681 -16.51 -19.28 -22.26
CA ALA A 681 -17.44 -20.06 -21.45
C ALA A 681 -16.85 -21.46 -21.20
N CYS A 682 -16.81 -21.87 -19.93
CA CYS A 682 -16.37 -23.20 -19.54
C CYS A 682 -17.20 -23.67 -18.35
N GLU A 683 -17.85 -24.84 -18.50
CA GLU A 683 -18.63 -25.48 -17.44
C GLU A 683 -18.04 -26.86 -17.14
N ALA A 684 -17.72 -27.11 -15.89
CA ALA A 684 -17.38 -28.44 -15.39
C ALA A 684 -18.12 -28.72 -14.07
N ARG A 685 -18.05 -29.95 -13.58
CA ARG A 685 -18.89 -30.40 -12.45
C ARG A 685 -18.15 -31.27 -11.45
N LEU A 686 -18.41 -31.02 -10.18
CA LEU A 686 -17.90 -31.77 -9.02
C LEU A 686 -19.07 -32.39 -8.26
N ARG A 687 -18.94 -33.66 -7.85
CA ARG A 687 -19.91 -34.36 -7.00
C ARG A 687 -19.25 -34.93 -5.77
N TYR A 688 -19.93 -34.89 -4.62
CA TYR A 688 -19.41 -35.51 -3.40
C TYR A 688 -19.61 -37.03 -3.46
N ASP A 689 -18.50 -37.77 -3.52
CA ASP A 689 -18.52 -39.22 -3.44
C ASP A 689 -18.37 -39.67 -1.98
N ARG A 690 -19.39 -40.38 -1.49
CA ARG A 690 -19.46 -40.88 -0.10
C ARG A 690 -18.51 -42.06 0.18
N ASN A 691 -18.02 -42.75 -0.84
CA ASN A 691 -17.11 -43.89 -0.67
C ASN A 691 -15.66 -43.44 -0.41
N VAL A 692 -15.29 -42.29 -0.96
CA VAL A 692 -13.95 -41.67 -0.80
C VAL A 692 -14.01 -40.34 -0.03
N GLU A 693 -15.18 -40.01 0.52
CA GLU A 693 -15.49 -38.85 1.37
C GLU A 693 -14.98 -37.49 0.85
N ARG A 694 -14.98 -37.28 -0.49
CA ARG A 694 -14.45 -36.06 -1.13
C ARG A 694 -15.21 -35.66 -2.40
N LEU A 695 -15.01 -34.44 -2.87
CA LEU A 695 -15.51 -34.00 -4.18
C LEU A 695 -14.66 -34.61 -5.29
N VAL A 696 -15.31 -35.13 -6.32
CA VAL A 696 -14.67 -35.71 -7.51
C VAL A 696 -15.27 -35.10 -8.80
N PRO A 697 -14.47 -34.94 -9.87
CA PRO A 697 -14.98 -34.60 -11.19
C PRO A 697 -16.03 -35.61 -11.65
N MET A 698 -17.16 -35.12 -12.19
CA MET A 698 -18.18 -35.99 -12.79
C MET A 698 -17.93 -36.34 -14.26
N THR A 699 -17.09 -35.55 -14.93
CA THR A 699 -16.78 -35.68 -16.36
C THR A 699 -15.31 -35.30 -16.57
N GLU A 700 -14.81 -35.46 -17.79
CA GLU A 700 -13.47 -35.01 -18.18
C GLU A 700 -13.35 -33.49 -18.37
N ALA A 701 -14.48 -32.76 -18.34
CA ALA A 701 -14.52 -31.31 -18.49
C ALA A 701 -13.64 -30.60 -17.45
N ARG A 702 -12.97 -29.54 -17.88
CA ARG A 702 -12.00 -28.76 -17.10
C ARG A 702 -12.43 -27.30 -17.07
N ALA A 703 -12.54 -26.75 -15.87
CA ALA A 703 -12.68 -25.32 -15.65
C ALA A 703 -11.79 -24.88 -14.48
N PRO A 704 -11.24 -23.65 -14.53
CA PRO A 704 -10.41 -23.12 -13.45
C PRO A 704 -11.18 -23.08 -12.13
N GLY A 705 -10.48 -23.35 -11.03
CA GLY A 705 -10.99 -23.12 -9.69
C GLY A 705 -10.93 -21.63 -9.31
N LEU A 706 -12.04 -21.10 -8.83
CA LEU A 706 -12.18 -19.73 -8.29
C LEU A 706 -11.82 -18.57 -9.24
N PRO A 707 -12.14 -18.59 -10.55
CA PRO A 707 -11.71 -17.54 -11.46
C PRO A 707 -12.32 -16.18 -11.10
N TYR A 708 -11.50 -15.22 -10.66
CA TYR A 708 -11.84 -13.79 -10.70
C TYR A 708 -11.50 -13.26 -12.10
N LEU A 709 -12.43 -12.53 -12.71
CA LEU A 709 -12.39 -12.11 -14.12
C LEU A 709 -12.08 -10.63 -14.26
N PHE A 710 -11.14 -10.33 -15.17
CA PHE A 710 -10.62 -9.01 -15.48
C PHE A 710 -10.55 -8.83 -17.00
N PHE A 711 -10.72 -7.60 -17.47
CA PHE A 711 -10.89 -7.30 -18.90
C PHE A 711 -10.08 -6.08 -19.31
N GLY A 712 -9.47 -6.13 -20.50
CA GLY A 712 -8.74 -5.00 -21.08
C GLY A 712 -8.31 -5.28 -22.52
N ASP A 713 -8.22 -4.24 -23.34
CA ASP A 713 -7.65 -4.32 -24.69
C ASP A 713 -6.11 -4.26 -24.57
N VAL A 714 -5.44 -5.42 -24.60
CA VAL A 714 -3.98 -5.50 -24.40
C VAL A 714 -3.17 -5.58 -25.69
N ASN A 715 -3.86 -5.69 -26.83
CA ASN A 715 -3.25 -5.84 -28.15
C ASN A 715 -3.62 -4.67 -29.11
N ASN A 716 -4.41 -3.71 -28.62
CA ASN A 716 -4.91 -2.52 -29.31
C ASN A 716 -5.71 -2.85 -30.60
N ASP A 717 -6.51 -3.93 -30.58
CA ASP A 717 -7.44 -4.31 -31.65
C ASP A 717 -8.87 -3.75 -31.45
N GLY A 718 -9.15 -3.17 -30.28
CA GLY A 718 -10.45 -2.59 -29.94
C GLY A 718 -11.46 -3.59 -29.36
N LEU A 719 -11.01 -4.78 -28.95
CA LEU A 719 -11.80 -5.79 -28.23
C LEU A 719 -11.26 -5.95 -26.80
N LEU A 720 -12.14 -6.32 -25.87
CA LEU A 720 -11.72 -6.60 -24.49
C LEU A 720 -11.25 -8.05 -24.39
N ASP A 721 -9.94 -8.24 -24.22
CA ASP A 721 -9.34 -9.52 -23.84
C ASP A 721 -9.66 -9.84 -22.37
N ALA A 722 -9.59 -11.12 -21.99
CA ALA A 722 -10.04 -11.60 -20.68
C ALA A 722 -8.96 -12.37 -19.91
N LEU A 723 -8.77 -12.05 -18.64
CA LEU A 723 -7.92 -12.78 -17.69
C LEU A 723 -8.78 -13.34 -16.55
N ALA A 724 -8.65 -14.64 -16.29
CA ALA A 724 -9.14 -15.30 -15.10
C ALA A 724 -7.97 -15.70 -14.19
N VAL A 725 -8.01 -15.35 -12.90
CA VAL A 725 -7.03 -15.79 -11.89
C VAL A 725 -7.75 -16.39 -10.68
N GLY A 726 -7.20 -17.41 -10.01
CA GLY A 726 -7.90 -18.00 -8.86
C GLY A 726 -7.34 -19.29 -8.23
N GLY A 727 -6.31 -19.90 -8.82
CA GLY A 727 -5.82 -21.19 -8.35
C GLY A 727 -5.16 -21.16 -6.97
N GLY A 728 -5.52 -22.12 -6.13
CA GLY A 728 -4.84 -22.39 -4.86
C GLY A 728 -5.40 -23.67 -4.22
N ASP A 729 -4.81 -24.07 -3.09
CA ASP A 729 -4.97 -25.35 -2.40
C ASP A 729 -6.22 -26.21 -2.75
N PRO A 730 -6.06 -27.35 -3.47
CA PRO A 730 -7.16 -28.24 -3.83
C PRO A 730 -7.83 -28.94 -2.63
N PHE A 731 -7.26 -28.90 -1.41
CA PHE A 731 -7.90 -29.46 -0.21
C PHE A 731 -9.09 -28.63 0.26
N ASN A 732 -9.06 -27.31 0.05
CA ASN A 732 -10.14 -26.40 0.42
C ASN A 732 -10.87 -25.82 -0.82
N ARG A 733 -10.23 -25.84 -1.99
CA ARG A 733 -10.73 -25.23 -3.24
C ARG A 733 -10.79 -26.29 -4.34
N PRO A 734 -11.75 -27.22 -4.26
CA PRO A 734 -11.86 -28.32 -5.21
C PRO A 734 -12.13 -27.76 -6.62
N ALA A 735 -11.28 -28.14 -7.57
CA ALA A 735 -11.36 -27.72 -8.97
C ALA A 735 -11.26 -28.96 -9.88
N THR A 736 -11.81 -28.87 -11.09
CA THR A 736 -11.55 -29.87 -12.13
C THR A 736 -10.22 -29.59 -12.83
N GLU A 737 -9.73 -28.37 -12.75
CA GLU A 737 -8.46 -27.92 -13.30
C GLU A 737 -7.64 -27.16 -12.25
N ASP A 738 -6.38 -27.59 -12.09
CA ASP A 738 -5.43 -27.03 -11.13
C ASP A 738 -4.53 -26.02 -11.86
N VAL A 739 -5.07 -24.81 -12.06
CA VAL A 739 -4.42 -23.66 -12.73
C VAL A 739 -4.55 -22.40 -11.87
N GLY A 740 -3.48 -21.62 -11.79
CA GLY A 740 -3.45 -20.29 -11.15
C GLY A 740 -4.18 -19.24 -11.98
N ALA A 741 -4.03 -19.27 -13.30
CA ALA A 741 -4.70 -18.36 -14.22
C ALA A 741 -4.94 -18.96 -15.62
N ARG A 742 -5.91 -18.37 -16.34
CA ARG A 742 -6.15 -18.53 -17.77
C ARG A 742 -6.39 -17.16 -18.42
N PHE A 743 -5.90 -16.98 -19.64
CA PHE A 743 -6.04 -15.75 -20.42
C PHE A 743 -6.59 -16.07 -21.81
N TRP A 744 -7.40 -15.18 -22.38
CA TRP A 744 -7.99 -15.32 -23.71
C TRP A 744 -7.89 -14.03 -24.49
N TYR A 745 -7.52 -14.13 -25.77
CA TYR A 745 -7.77 -13.03 -26.70
C TYR A 745 -9.22 -13.07 -27.18
N ASN A 746 -9.86 -11.91 -27.26
CA ASN A 746 -11.14 -11.76 -27.94
C ASN A 746 -10.92 -11.76 -29.45
N ARG A 747 -11.88 -12.34 -30.19
CA ARG A 747 -11.85 -12.51 -31.65
C ARG A 747 -13.10 -11.94 -32.34
N GLY A 748 -13.90 -11.19 -31.59
CA GLY A 748 -15.09 -10.48 -32.07
C GLY A 748 -16.28 -11.40 -32.34
N GLY A 749 -17.49 -10.84 -32.24
CA GLY A 749 -18.74 -11.62 -32.30
C GLY A 749 -18.79 -12.66 -31.18
N PHE A 750 -18.44 -12.22 -29.97
CA PHE A 750 -18.41 -12.97 -28.72
C PHE A 750 -17.47 -14.20 -28.67
N ARG A 751 -16.56 -14.37 -29.63
CA ARG A 751 -15.64 -15.53 -29.70
C ARG A 751 -14.30 -15.22 -29.08
N PHE A 752 -13.70 -16.23 -28.45
CA PHE A 752 -12.43 -16.13 -27.72
C PHE A 752 -11.47 -17.25 -28.09
N GLU A 753 -10.18 -16.97 -27.95
CA GLU A 753 -9.10 -17.92 -28.15
C GLU A 753 -8.21 -17.96 -26.89
N GLU A 754 -8.14 -19.12 -26.24
CA GLU A 754 -7.25 -19.35 -25.08
C GLU A 754 -5.79 -19.03 -25.48
N ALA A 755 -5.10 -18.34 -24.58
CA ALA A 755 -3.90 -17.59 -24.91
C ALA A 755 -2.79 -17.63 -23.85
N THR A 756 -2.99 -18.26 -22.70
CA THR A 756 -2.09 -18.18 -21.54
C THR A 756 -0.64 -18.53 -21.84
N ALA A 757 -0.40 -19.55 -22.67
CA ALA A 757 0.96 -19.93 -23.06
C ALA A 757 1.59 -18.95 -24.06
N LYS A 758 0.84 -18.54 -25.09
CA LYS A 758 1.34 -17.65 -26.15
C LYS A 758 1.50 -16.20 -25.71
N SER A 759 0.71 -15.73 -24.74
CA SER A 759 0.85 -14.39 -24.15
C SER A 759 1.96 -14.30 -23.10
N GLY A 760 2.60 -15.41 -22.70
CA GLY A 760 3.61 -15.44 -21.64
C GLY A 760 3.04 -15.50 -20.21
N LEU A 761 1.72 -15.40 -20.03
CA LEU A 761 1.05 -15.43 -18.73
C LEU A 761 1.02 -16.81 -18.07
N ALA A 762 1.50 -17.88 -18.73
CA ALA A 762 1.68 -19.20 -18.14
C ALA A 762 2.59 -19.22 -16.90
N ARG A 763 3.38 -18.16 -16.68
CA ARG A 763 4.05 -17.85 -15.40
C ARG A 763 3.10 -17.89 -14.19
N LEU A 764 1.85 -17.41 -14.34
CA LEU A 764 0.84 -17.46 -13.29
C LEU A 764 0.42 -18.89 -12.91
N ASN A 765 0.75 -19.91 -13.72
CA ASN A 765 0.51 -21.32 -13.38
C ASN A 765 1.66 -21.99 -12.63
N GLN A 766 2.69 -21.24 -12.24
CA GLN A 766 3.84 -21.73 -11.47
C GLN A 766 3.56 -21.87 -9.97
N SER A 767 4.33 -22.74 -9.31
CA SER A 767 4.34 -22.91 -7.85
C SER A 767 5.01 -21.75 -7.12
N TYR A 768 4.74 -21.61 -5.82
CA TYR A 768 5.47 -20.68 -4.94
C TYR A 768 6.99 -20.90 -4.99
N ARG A 769 7.45 -22.15 -5.08
CA ARG A 769 8.87 -22.51 -5.23
C ARG A 769 9.51 -21.87 -6.46
N GLU A 770 8.83 -21.93 -7.61
CA GLU A 770 9.30 -21.35 -8.86
C GLU A 770 9.26 -19.81 -8.82
N TRP A 771 8.22 -19.22 -8.23
CA TRP A 771 8.14 -17.78 -8.05
C TRP A 771 9.22 -17.23 -7.11
N PHE A 772 9.50 -17.92 -6.01
CA PHE A 772 10.60 -17.56 -5.11
C PHE A 772 11.96 -17.69 -5.81
N ALA A 773 12.16 -18.73 -6.63
CA ALA A 773 13.37 -18.85 -7.44
C ALA A 773 13.51 -17.71 -8.48
N PHE A 774 12.40 -17.28 -9.09
CA PHE A 774 12.38 -16.12 -10.00
C PHE A 774 12.72 -14.80 -9.29
N PHE A 775 12.31 -14.65 -8.02
CA PHE A 775 12.59 -13.46 -7.21
C PHE A 775 13.91 -13.52 -6.40
N ASP A 776 14.73 -14.57 -6.57
CA ASP A 776 15.92 -14.85 -5.75
C ASP A 776 15.64 -14.81 -4.23
N ALA A 777 14.52 -15.42 -3.83
CA ALA A 777 14.01 -15.44 -2.45
C ALA A 777 14.14 -16.83 -1.81
N ALA A 778 14.58 -16.86 -0.55
CA ALA A 778 14.71 -18.10 0.21
C ALA A 778 13.39 -18.51 0.91
N PRO A 779 13.07 -19.82 1.01
CA PRO A 779 11.91 -20.28 1.78
C PRO A 779 12.10 -20.04 3.28
N SER A 780 10.99 -19.78 3.99
CA SER A 780 10.97 -19.66 5.45
C SER A 780 11.27 -20.99 6.15
N ASP A 781 11.67 -20.93 7.42
CA ASP A 781 11.94 -22.14 8.20
C ASP A 781 10.66 -22.96 8.48
N ALA A 782 9.50 -22.31 8.52
CA ALA A 782 8.20 -22.98 8.61
C ALA A 782 7.87 -23.81 7.35
N ILE A 783 8.34 -23.39 6.18
CA ILE A 783 8.26 -24.17 4.93
C ILE A 783 9.26 -25.33 4.93
N LYS A 784 10.49 -25.11 5.42
CA LYS A 784 11.53 -26.16 5.54
C LYS A 784 11.13 -27.26 6.52
N ALA A 785 10.49 -26.89 7.63
CA ALA A 785 10.03 -27.81 8.68
C ALA A 785 8.63 -28.42 8.45
N PHE A 786 8.02 -28.22 7.27
CA PHE A 786 6.68 -28.69 7.00
C PHE A 786 6.58 -30.23 7.03
N ASN A 787 5.73 -30.76 7.92
CA ASN A 787 5.42 -32.18 8.02
C ASN A 787 3.97 -32.47 7.58
N PRO A 788 3.73 -33.13 6.43
CA PRO A 788 2.39 -33.43 5.96
C PRO A 788 1.64 -34.43 6.85
N ALA A 789 2.35 -35.39 7.46
CA ALA A 789 1.75 -36.44 8.30
C ALA A 789 1.19 -35.91 9.63
N ALA A 790 1.62 -34.72 10.06
CA ALA A 790 1.12 -34.06 11.26
C ALA A 790 -0.23 -33.34 11.06
N ARG A 791 -0.71 -33.19 9.82
CA ARG A 791 -1.92 -32.42 9.50
C ARG A 791 -3.05 -33.32 8.99
N LYS A 792 -4.17 -33.37 9.74
CA LYS A 792 -5.41 -34.05 9.33
C LYS A 792 -6.38 -33.05 8.70
N ILE A 793 -6.79 -33.30 7.45
CA ILE A 793 -7.83 -32.51 6.76
C ILE A 793 -9.20 -33.11 7.05
N ARG A 794 -10.13 -32.31 7.60
CA ARG A 794 -11.50 -32.77 7.98
C ARG A 794 -12.54 -32.63 6.85
N SER A 795 -12.31 -31.78 5.85
CA SER A 795 -13.22 -31.51 4.74
C SER A 795 -13.16 -32.57 3.63
N GLN A 796 -11.99 -33.16 3.42
CA GLN A 796 -11.72 -34.20 2.43
C GLN A 796 -10.77 -35.26 3.04
N PRO A 797 -11.25 -36.07 4.01
CA PRO A 797 -10.42 -37.07 4.69
C PRO A 797 -9.85 -38.08 3.69
N GLY A 798 -8.54 -38.34 3.80
CA GLY A 798 -7.79 -39.20 2.86
C GLY A 798 -6.93 -38.43 1.86
N LEU A 799 -7.08 -37.10 1.73
CA LEU A 799 -6.10 -36.26 1.05
C LEU A 799 -4.93 -35.89 1.97
N THR A 800 -3.70 -36.15 1.52
CA THR A 800 -2.47 -35.73 2.21
C THR A 800 -2.08 -34.32 1.79
N PRO A 801 -1.87 -33.38 2.72
CA PRO A 801 -1.50 -32.02 2.35
C PRO A 801 -0.10 -31.95 1.73
N LYS A 802 0.04 -31.22 0.62
CA LYS A 802 1.35 -30.87 0.02
C LYS A 802 2.08 -29.85 0.92
N ASN A 803 3.39 -29.71 0.72
CA ASN A 803 4.10 -28.54 1.25
C ASN A 803 3.54 -27.28 0.57
N PRO A 804 3.14 -26.22 1.31
CA PRO A 804 2.58 -25.00 0.72
C PRO A 804 3.51 -24.35 -0.33
N PHE A 805 4.82 -24.58 -0.27
CA PHE A 805 5.76 -24.08 -1.28
C PHE A 805 5.62 -24.76 -2.66
N ASP A 806 5.00 -25.94 -2.71
CA ASP A 806 4.72 -26.69 -3.93
C ASP A 806 3.28 -26.45 -4.45
N ASN A 807 2.51 -25.58 -3.79
CA ASN A 807 1.21 -25.09 -4.28
C ASN A 807 1.42 -23.89 -5.23
N ARG A 808 0.40 -23.59 -6.03
CA ARG A 808 0.32 -22.37 -6.86
C ARG A 808 -0.03 -21.16 -6.00
N ALA A 809 0.37 -19.97 -6.44
CA ALA A 809 0.05 -18.74 -5.74
C ALA A 809 -1.45 -18.41 -5.83
N LEU A 810 -2.05 -18.05 -4.68
CA LEU A 810 -3.48 -17.80 -4.59
C LEU A 810 -3.80 -16.38 -5.03
N TYR A 811 -4.07 -16.19 -6.31
CA TYR A 811 -4.48 -14.88 -6.80
C TYR A 811 -5.92 -14.53 -6.39
N SER A 812 -6.18 -13.24 -6.17
CA SER A 812 -7.55 -12.75 -5.93
C SER A 812 -7.97 -11.55 -6.76
N ASP A 813 -7.03 -10.81 -7.33
CA ASP A 813 -7.31 -9.61 -8.09
C ASP A 813 -6.19 -9.31 -9.10
N ALA A 814 -6.53 -8.59 -10.17
CA ALA A 814 -5.57 -8.13 -11.18
C ALA A 814 -5.97 -6.76 -11.73
N VAL A 815 -4.98 -5.91 -11.98
CA VAL A 815 -5.14 -4.54 -12.47
C VAL A 815 -4.48 -4.41 -13.83
N PHE A 816 -5.27 -3.98 -14.82
CA PHE A 816 -4.83 -3.63 -16.17
C PHE A 816 -4.62 -2.13 -16.25
N ALA A 817 -3.40 -1.69 -16.55
CA ALA A 817 -3.03 -0.28 -16.61
C ALA A 817 -1.77 -0.08 -17.47
N ASP A 818 -1.61 1.08 -18.06
CA ASP A 818 -0.42 1.46 -18.83
C ASP A 818 0.53 2.19 -17.88
N PHE A 819 1.42 1.44 -17.20
CA PHE A 819 2.23 1.99 -16.10
C PHE A 819 3.50 2.69 -16.59
N ASN A 820 3.94 2.39 -17.81
CA ASN A 820 5.10 3.00 -18.45
C ASN A 820 4.74 4.04 -19.54
N ASN A 821 3.46 4.40 -19.66
CA ASN A 821 2.89 5.31 -20.66
C ASN A 821 3.22 4.94 -22.14
N ASP A 822 3.58 3.71 -22.46
CA ASP A 822 4.07 3.33 -23.80
C ASP A 822 2.97 3.07 -24.84
N GLY A 823 1.70 3.00 -24.41
CA GLY A 823 0.53 2.76 -25.25
C GLY A 823 -0.07 1.36 -25.11
N TRP A 824 0.46 0.51 -24.23
CA TRP A 824 0.00 -0.87 -24.04
C TRP A 824 -0.41 -1.12 -22.60
N LEU A 825 -1.48 -1.91 -22.38
CA LEU A 825 -1.89 -2.28 -21.02
C LEU A 825 -0.93 -3.36 -20.47
N ASP A 826 -0.24 -3.01 -19.40
CA ASP A 826 0.47 -3.91 -18.49
C ASP A 826 -0.54 -4.57 -17.52
N ILE A 827 -0.06 -5.57 -16.75
CA ILE A 827 -0.86 -6.29 -15.75
C ILE A 827 -0.10 -6.37 -14.42
N VAL A 828 -0.75 -6.02 -13.31
CA VAL A 828 -0.34 -6.43 -11.96
C VAL A 828 -1.33 -7.46 -11.43
N VAL A 829 -0.83 -8.57 -10.87
CA VAL A 829 -1.65 -9.61 -10.22
C VAL A 829 -1.30 -9.70 -8.74
N PHE A 830 -2.30 -9.78 -7.86
CA PHE A 830 -2.12 -9.80 -6.40
C PHE A 830 -2.27 -11.19 -5.80
N ASP A 831 -1.41 -11.54 -4.84
CA ASP A 831 -1.54 -12.76 -4.03
C ASP A 831 -2.35 -12.49 -2.75
N ARG A 832 -3.33 -13.34 -2.48
CA ARG A 832 -4.20 -13.29 -1.31
C ARG A 832 -3.62 -14.00 -0.09
N LEU A 833 -2.44 -14.62 -0.22
CA LEU A 833 -1.73 -15.40 0.78
C LEU A 833 -2.44 -16.70 1.18
N GLU A 834 -1.93 -17.83 0.69
CA GLU A 834 -2.47 -19.15 1.01
C GLU A 834 -2.09 -19.64 2.43
N SER A 835 -0.88 -19.34 2.90
CA SER A 835 -0.30 -19.95 4.11
C SER A 835 0.55 -18.94 4.89
N PRO A 836 0.41 -18.82 6.22
CA PRO A 836 1.23 -17.92 7.03
C PRO A 836 2.73 -18.24 7.04
N ALA A 837 3.15 -19.36 6.45
CA ALA A 837 4.55 -19.72 6.27
C ALA A 837 5.18 -19.11 4.99
N ILE A 838 4.39 -18.49 4.12
CA ILE A 838 4.85 -17.94 2.83
C ILE A 838 4.86 -16.40 2.90
N GLU A 839 5.98 -15.79 2.53
CA GLU A 839 6.06 -14.36 2.24
C GLU A 839 5.46 -14.09 0.85
N THR A 840 4.57 -13.11 0.73
CA THR A 840 3.74 -12.94 -0.46
C THR A 840 3.89 -11.58 -1.08
N ARG A 841 3.73 -11.52 -2.41
CA ARG A 841 4.15 -10.41 -3.27
C ARG A 841 3.16 -10.24 -4.42
N SER A 842 3.20 -9.08 -5.05
CA SER A 842 2.41 -8.77 -6.25
C SER A 842 3.28 -8.92 -7.50
N PHE A 843 2.70 -9.39 -8.58
CA PHE A 843 3.41 -9.80 -9.80
C PHE A 843 3.16 -8.80 -10.91
N LEU A 844 4.19 -8.04 -11.32
CA LEU A 844 4.13 -7.13 -12.47
C LEU A 844 4.49 -7.88 -13.75
N PHE A 845 3.67 -7.69 -14.78
CA PHE A 845 3.86 -8.17 -16.14
C PHE A 845 3.81 -6.97 -17.09
N LEU A 846 4.94 -6.64 -17.70
CA LEU A 846 4.99 -5.57 -18.71
C LEU A 846 4.60 -6.13 -20.08
N ASN A 847 3.81 -5.37 -20.83
CA ASN A 847 3.44 -5.70 -22.19
C ASN A 847 4.60 -5.41 -23.15
N ARG A 848 4.76 -6.22 -24.20
CA ARG A 848 5.81 -6.06 -25.23
C ARG A 848 5.37 -5.29 -26.46
N GLY A 849 4.10 -4.87 -26.52
CA GLY A 849 3.50 -4.18 -27.65
C GLY A 849 3.02 -5.10 -28.79
N ASP A 850 2.89 -6.39 -28.50
CA ASP A 850 2.34 -7.42 -29.39
C ASP A 850 1.26 -8.27 -28.70
N GLY A 851 0.77 -7.82 -27.53
CA GLY A 851 -0.15 -8.57 -26.68
C GLY A 851 0.51 -9.69 -25.86
N THR A 852 1.85 -9.82 -25.89
CA THR A 852 2.60 -10.74 -25.00
C THR A 852 3.26 -10.00 -23.84
N PHE A 853 3.50 -10.73 -22.75
CA PHE A 853 3.86 -10.19 -21.45
C PHE A 853 5.18 -10.75 -20.91
N GLU A 854 5.89 -9.92 -20.15
CA GLU A 854 7.14 -10.28 -19.49
C GLU A 854 7.06 -10.01 -17.97
N PRO A 855 7.18 -11.05 -17.11
CA PRO A 855 7.18 -10.87 -15.67
C PRO A 855 8.42 -10.10 -15.22
N GLN A 856 8.23 -9.16 -14.29
CA GLN A 856 9.31 -8.36 -13.73
C GLN A 856 9.66 -8.84 -12.31
N PRO A 857 10.95 -9.02 -11.97
CA PRO A 857 11.36 -9.32 -10.60
C PRO A 857 11.10 -8.12 -9.69
N THR A 858 10.98 -8.35 -8.37
CA THR A 858 10.79 -7.28 -7.36
C THR A 858 11.88 -6.20 -7.42
N THR A 859 13.10 -6.53 -7.87
CA THR A 859 14.18 -5.56 -8.11
C THR A 859 13.87 -4.55 -9.22
N ILE A 860 12.99 -4.88 -10.16
CA ILE A 860 12.51 -3.98 -11.23
C ILE A 860 11.14 -3.40 -10.90
N SER A 861 10.20 -4.19 -10.40
CA SER A 861 8.83 -3.71 -10.12
C SER A 861 8.77 -2.80 -8.90
N GLY A 862 9.55 -3.09 -7.85
CA GLY A 862 9.38 -2.49 -6.51
C GLY A 862 8.20 -3.06 -5.72
N LEU A 863 7.38 -3.92 -6.32
CA LEU A 863 6.23 -4.55 -5.69
C LEU A 863 6.67 -5.70 -4.77
N ASN A 864 6.86 -5.37 -3.49
CA ASN A 864 7.19 -6.31 -2.41
C ASN A 864 6.01 -6.61 -1.47
N GLY A 865 4.87 -5.94 -1.68
CA GLY A 865 3.64 -6.10 -0.88
C GLY A 865 2.59 -6.98 -1.55
N THR A 866 1.48 -7.21 -0.84
CA THR A 866 0.38 -8.06 -1.27
C THR A 866 -0.96 -7.56 -0.70
N GLY A 867 -2.09 -8.02 -1.25
CA GLY A 867 -3.42 -7.66 -0.77
C GLY A 867 -4.52 -8.48 -1.44
N ILE A 868 -5.78 -8.31 -1.02
CA ILE A 868 -6.88 -9.00 -1.72
C ILE A 868 -7.28 -8.29 -3.01
N CYS A 869 -7.12 -6.97 -3.04
CA CYS A 869 -7.52 -6.14 -4.17
C CYS A 869 -6.71 -4.87 -4.30
N GLY A 870 -6.80 -4.24 -5.47
CA GLY A 870 -6.18 -2.98 -5.76
C GLY A 870 -6.85 -2.22 -6.91
N ALA A 871 -6.30 -1.07 -7.22
CA ALA A 871 -6.70 -0.24 -8.36
C ALA A 871 -5.52 0.65 -8.78
N ALA A 872 -5.40 0.89 -10.08
CA ALA A 872 -4.49 1.88 -10.64
C ALA A 872 -5.20 3.23 -10.79
N ALA A 873 -4.53 4.31 -10.40
CA ALA A 873 -5.05 5.66 -10.48
C ALA A 873 -3.92 6.70 -10.45
N ASP A 874 -4.05 7.79 -11.19
CA ASP A 874 -3.18 8.96 -11.03
C ASP A 874 -3.69 9.78 -9.83
N LEU A 875 -3.10 9.53 -8.65
CA LEU A 875 -3.52 10.11 -7.37
C LEU A 875 -2.91 11.48 -7.09
N ASN A 876 -1.83 11.83 -7.80
CA ASN A 876 -1.06 13.06 -7.59
C ASN A 876 -1.15 14.05 -8.78
N ASN A 877 -1.79 13.67 -9.88
CA ASN A 877 -1.92 14.38 -11.17
C ASN A 877 -0.59 14.65 -11.89
N ASP A 878 0.40 13.74 -11.79
CA ASP A 878 1.65 13.80 -12.56
C ASP A 878 1.61 13.04 -13.91
N GLY A 879 0.51 12.33 -14.19
CA GLY A 879 0.29 11.59 -15.44
C GLY A 879 0.68 10.11 -15.41
N LEU A 880 1.23 9.65 -14.28
CA LEU A 880 1.55 8.25 -14.04
C LEU A 880 0.45 7.59 -13.22
N LEU A 881 0.13 6.33 -13.52
CA LEU A 881 -0.78 5.56 -12.70
C LEU A 881 -0.02 4.99 -11.49
N ASP A 882 -0.38 5.49 -10.30
CA ASP A 882 -0.03 4.90 -9.00
C ASP A 882 -0.91 3.66 -8.74
N LEU A 883 -0.56 2.87 -7.72
CA LEU A 883 -1.26 1.63 -7.38
C LEU A 883 -1.66 1.59 -5.89
N ILE A 884 -2.95 1.42 -5.61
CA ILE A 884 -3.46 1.14 -4.26
C ILE A 884 -3.60 -0.38 -4.09
N ILE A 885 -3.18 -0.91 -2.94
CA ILE A 885 -3.37 -2.32 -2.55
C ILE A 885 -4.03 -2.39 -1.17
N ALA A 886 -5.15 -3.11 -1.07
CA ALA A 886 -5.94 -3.26 0.14
C ALA A 886 -5.64 -4.58 0.88
N ALA A 887 -5.44 -4.49 2.20
CA ALA A 887 -5.22 -5.62 3.08
C ALA A 887 -6.54 -6.15 3.67
N ASP A 888 -6.86 -7.44 3.47
CA ASP A 888 -8.16 -8.02 3.86
C ASP A 888 -8.11 -8.77 5.22
N PRO A 889 -8.92 -8.35 6.21
CA PRO A 889 -8.95 -8.95 7.54
C PRO A 889 -9.93 -10.14 7.66
N ASP A 890 -10.94 -10.21 6.81
CA ASP A 890 -12.03 -11.20 6.87
C ASP A 890 -11.63 -12.53 6.22
N ASN A 891 -10.79 -12.46 5.18
CA ASN A 891 -10.48 -13.59 4.29
C ASN A 891 -9.09 -14.21 4.52
N THR A 892 -8.20 -13.58 5.30
CA THR A 892 -6.82 -14.05 5.56
C THR A 892 -6.69 -14.93 6.82
N GLY A 893 -7.82 -15.29 7.43
CA GLY A 893 -7.91 -16.02 8.69
C GLY A 893 -7.78 -15.11 9.91
N VAL A 894 -7.76 -15.69 11.11
CA VAL A 894 -7.56 -14.91 12.34
C VAL A 894 -6.11 -14.42 12.39
N ALA A 895 -5.88 -13.22 11.83
CA ALA A 895 -4.56 -12.62 11.77
C ALA A 895 -4.08 -12.22 13.16
N SER A 896 -3.19 -13.04 13.73
CA SER A 896 -2.40 -12.74 14.92
C SER A 896 -1.24 -11.77 14.65
N ASP A 897 -1.13 -11.25 13.43
CA ASP A 897 -0.08 -10.35 12.98
C ASP A 897 -0.70 -9.03 12.45
N PRO A 898 -0.48 -7.88 13.13
CA PRO A 898 -1.01 -6.58 12.73
C PRO A 898 -0.62 -6.13 11.32
N HIS A 899 0.53 -6.55 10.78
CA HIS A 899 0.97 -6.13 9.43
C HIS A 899 0.00 -6.58 8.32
N ARG A 900 -0.86 -7.58 8.60
CA ARG A 900 -1.90 -8.07 7.67
C ARG A 900 -3.13 -7.17 7.56
N TYR A 901 -3.18 -6.09 8.33
CA TYR A 901 -4.24 -5.07 8.26
C TYR A 901 -3.76 -3.80 7.56
N GLU A 902 -2.51 -3.75 7.09
CA GLU A 902 -1.88 -2.53 6.54
C GLU A 902 -2.08 -2.45 5.02
N SER A 903 -2.98 -1.56 4.58
CA SER A 903 -3.12 -1.24 3.16
C SER A 903 -1.95 -0.39 2.67
N MET A 904 -1.59 -0.52 1.40
CA MET A 904 -0.38 0.06 0.81
C MET A 904 -0.74 0.99 -0.36
N VAL A 905 0.08 2.03 -0.55
CA VAL A 905 0.10 2.82 -1.78
C VAL A 905 1.49 2.74 -2.38
N PHE A 906 1.53 2.48 -3.68
CA PHE A 906 2.74 2.39 -4.47
C PHE A 906 2.74 3.55 -5.47
N MET A 907 3.58 4.54 -5.22
CA MET A 907 3.79 5.66 -6.14
C MET A 907 4.55 5.16 -7.37
N ASN A 908 4.14 5.57 -8.55
CA ASN A 908 4.89 5.30 -9.77
C ASN A 908 6.06 6.28 -9.88
N ALA A 909 7.30 5.78 -9.77
CA ALA A 909 8.50 6.61 -9.85
C ALA A 909 8.70 7.21 -11.25
N GLY A 910 8.06 6.64 -12.28
CA GLY A 910 8.12 7.12 -13.66
C GLY A 910 9.36 6.65 -14.42
N THR A 911 9.97 5.56 -13.97
CA THR A 911 11.09 4.89 -14.65
C THR A 911 10.59 4.13 -15.89
N ARG A 912 11.45 3.31 -16.52
CA ARG A 912 11.12 2.51 -17.73
C ARG A 912 10.60 3.33 -18.92
N GLY A 913 10.92 4.63 -18.96
CA GLY A 913 10.52 5.54 -20.04
C GLY A 913 9.23 6.32 -19.79
N ALA A 914 8.53 6.09 -18.66
CA ALA A 914 7.21 6.66 -18.42
C ALA A 914 7.16 8.20 -18.42
N ARG A 915 8.16 8.85 -17.80
CA ARG A 915 8.29 10.33 -17.83
C ARG A 915 8.80 10.89 -19.16
N GLU A 916 9.27 10.05 -20.07
CA GLU A 916 9.63 10.45 -21.43
C GLU A 916 8.48 10.21 -22.43
N ASN A 917 7.44 9.51 -21.99
CA ASN A 917 6.28 9.15 -22.79
C ASN A 917 5.14 10.13 -22.51
N HIS A 918 4.32 10.32 -23.53
CA HIS A 918 3.11 11.13 -23.47
C HIS A 918 1.96 10.34 -22.88
N TRP A 919 1.01 11.05 -22.26
CA TRP A 919 -0.17 10.44 -21.65
C TRP A 919 -1.43 11.27 -21.90
N LEU A 920 -2.60 10.69 -21.63
CA LEU A 920 -3.87 11.40 -21.65
C LEU A 920 -4.84 10.79 -20.64
N ARG A 921 -5.42 11.65 -19.79
CA ARG A 921 -6.50 11.28 -18.86
C ARG A 921 -7.79 12.00 -19.29
N VAL A 922 -8.90 11.28 -19.34
CA VAL A 922 -10.19 11.81 -19.85
C VAL A 922 -11.31 11.42 -18.90
N ARG A 923 -11.98 12.42 -18.31
CA ARG A 923 -13.30 12.27 -17.70
C ARG A 923 -14.40 12.75 -18.66
N PHE A 924 -15.65 12.42 -18.36
CA PHE A 924 -16.78 12.66 -19.26
C PHE A 924 -17.84 13.54 -18.60
N SER A 925 -18.58 14.28 -19.42
CA SER A 925 -19.70 15.11 -18.98
C SER A 925 -20.77 15.26 -20.07
N GLY A 926 -21.92 15.85 -19.73
CA GLY A 926 -23.01 16.13 -20.67
C GLY A 926 -23.96 14.94 -20.93
N VAL A 927 -23.68 13.77 -20.37
CA VAL A 927 -24.53 12.58 -20.30
C VAL A 927 -24.66 12.13 -18.84
N SER A 928 -25.64 11.27 -18.54
CA SER A 928 -25.74 10.59 -17.23
C SER A 928 -24.79 9.39 -17.13
N ASP A 929 -24.52 8.91 -15.92
CA ASP A 929 -23.70 7.71 -15.69
C ASP A 929 -24.35 6.45 -16.31
N ALA A 930 -25.67 6.33 -16.27
CA ALA A 930 -26.41 5.27 -16.99
C ALA A 930 -26.09 5.24 -18.50
N GLN A 931 -25.92 6.42 -19.12
CA GLN A 931 -25.56 6.54 -20.54
C GLN A 931 -24.06 6.38 -20.81
N LEU A 932 -23.23 6.33 -19.77
CA LEU A 932 -21.77 6.29 -19.86
C LEU A 932 -21.18 4.92 -19.51
N LEU A 933 -21.78 4.21 -18.55
CA LEU A 933 -21.39 2.85 -18.15
C LEU A 933 -21.56 1.89 -19.34
N GLY A 934 -20.46 1.30 -19.80
CA GLY A 934 -20.40 0.52 -21.04
C GLY A 934 -19.81 1.25 -22.24
N ALA A 935 -19.50 2.54 -22.14
CA ALA A 935 -18.91 3.28 -23.25
C ALA A 935 -17.48 2.80 -23.56
N SER A 936 -17.15 2.64 -24.83
CA SER A 936 -15.77 2.46 -25.31
C SER A 936 -15.14 3.80 -25.72
N VAL A 937 -13.91 4.02 -25.29
CA VAL A 937 -13.12 5.22 -25.52
C VAL A 937 -11.87 4.82 -26.29
N GLU A 938 -11.80 5.21 -27.56
CA GLU A 938 -10.71 4.91 -28.47
C GLU A 938 -9.81 6.15 -28.64
N VAL A 939 -8.50 5.94 -28.56
CA VAL A 939 -7.49 6.95 -28.92
C VAL A 939 -6.84 6.55 -30.24
N ARG A 940 -6.81 7.45 -31.22
CA ARG A 940 -6.29 7.19 -32.57
C ARG A 940 -5.23 8.20 -33.00
N GLU A 941 -4.22 7.71 -33.71
CA GLU A 941 -3.12 8.50 -34.26
C GLU A 941 -3.61 9.41 -35.40
N PRO A 942 -3.34 10.74 -35.38
CA PRO A 942 -3.80 11.64 -36.44
C PRO A 942 -3.14 11.31 -37.79
N GLY A 943 -3.93 11.37 -38.87
CA GLY A 943 -3.45 11.12 -40.24
C GLY A 943 -3.36 9.63 -40.62
N THR A 944 -2.92 8.74 -39.73
CA THR A 944 -2.90 7.29 -39.97
C THR A 944 -4.21 6.60 -39.54
N ASN A 945 -4.92 7.18 -38.57
CA ASN A 945 -6.11 6.62 -37.90
C ASN A 945 -5.85 5.28 -37.17
N ARG A 946 -4.58 4.92 -36.95
CA ARG A 946 -4.16 3.74 -36.18
C ARG A 946 -4.71 3.83 -34.76
N LEU A 947 -5.29 2.73 -34.27
CA LEU A 947 -5.71 2.62 -32.86
C LEU A 947 -4.45 2.60 -31.99
N LEU A 948 -4.43 3.46 -30.97
CA LEU A 948 -3.38 3.58 -29.96
C LEU A 948 -3.80 2.93 -28.64
N GLY A 949 -5.11 2.77 -28.44
CA GLY A 949 -5.68 1.93 -27.42
C GLY A 949 -7.15 2.22 -27.19
N MET A 950 -7.83 1.27 -26.55
CA MET A 950 -9.22 1.38 -26.14
C MET A 950 -9.34 1.20 -24.62
N ARG A 951 -10.28 1.93 -23.99
CA ARG A 951 -10.70 1.74 -22.60
C ARG A 951 -12.22 1.69 -22.55
N GLY A 952 -12.77 0.71 -21.83
CA GLY A 952 -14.20 0.68 -21.51
C GLY A 952 -14.46 1.33 -20.15
N ILE A 953 -15.54 2.12 -20.05
CA ILE A 953 -15.92 2.84 -18.82
C ILE A 953 -16.88 1.95 -18.01
N TYR A 954 -16.41 1.48 -16.85
CA TYR A 954 -17.12 0.53 -16.01
C TYR A 954 -16.92 0.84 -14.51
N SER A 955 -17.94 0.60 -13.68
CA SER A 955 -17.89 0.89 -12.23
C SER A 955 -16.88 0.04 -11.45
N ASN A 956 -16.66 -1.21 -11.89
CA ASN A 956 -15.71 -2.15 -11.30
C ASN A 956 -14.68 -2.56 -12.37
N GLN A 957 -13.39 -2.59 -12.00
CA GLN A 957 -12.32 -3.13 -12.86
C GLN A 957 -11.48 -4.20 -12.15
N GLY A 958 -11.36 -4.12 -10.82
CA GLY A 958 -10.79 -5.15 -9.96
C GLY A 958 -11.84 -5.84 -9.10
N TYR A 959 -11.44 -6.88 -8.38
CA TYR A 959 -12.24 -7.58 -7.39
C TYR A 959 -12.31 -6.76 -6.10
N LYS A 960 -13.48 -6.54 -5.48
CA LYS A 960 -13.66 -5.68 -4.29
C LYS A 960 -13.14 -4.22 -4.42
N SER A 961 -12.79 -3.77 -5.62
CA SER A 961 -12.37 -2.40 -5.92
C SER A 961 -13.20 -1.80 -7.07
N SER A 962 -13.52 -0.52 -6.94
CA SER A 962 -14.27 0.25 -7.93
C SER A 962 -13.42 1.43 -8.43
N SER A 963 -13.38 1.63 -9.74
CA SER A 963 -12.59 2.69 -10.39
C SER A 963 -13.47 3.90 -10.70
N ALA A 964 -12.85 5.07 -10.83
CA ALA A 964 -13.55 6.26 -11.30
C ALA A 964 -13.97 6.12 -12.77
N LEU A 965 -15.05 6.79 -13.18
CA LEU A 965 -15.59 6.76 -14.55
C LEU A 965 -14.78 7.65 -15.51
N GLU A 966 -13.52 7.30 -15.68
CA GLU A 966 -12.53 7.99 -16.51
C GLU A 966 -11.65 6.99 -17.27
N ALA A 967 -10.91 7.47 -18.26
CA ALA A 967 -9.95 6.68 -19.03
C ALA A 967 -8.55 7.33 -18.99
N HIS A 968 -7.52 6.50 -18.75
CA HIS A 968 -6.11 6.88 -18.91
C HIS A 968 -5.47 6.06 -20.04
N PHE A 969 -4.62 6.74 -20.81
CA PHE A 969 -3.84 6.20 -21.91
C PHE A 969 -2.40 6.70 -21.82
N GLY A 970 -1.43 5.79 -21.85
CA GLY A 970 -0.12 6.11 -22.39
C GLY A 970 -0.21 6.26 -23.92
N LEU A 971 0.68 7.07 -24.47
CA LEU A 971 0.72 7.43 -25.89
C LEU A 971 2.11 7.24 -26.51
N GLY A 972 3.07 6.69 -25.76
CA GLY A 972 4.46 6.56 -26.17
C GLY A 972 5.03 7.93 -26.57
N LYS A 973 5.46 8.09 -27.82
CA LYS A 973 6.00 9.37 -28.33
C LYS A 973 4.98 10.21 -29.13
N ILE A 974 3.68 9.97 -28.97
CA ILE A 974 2.61 10.65 -29.72
C ILE A 974 2.01 11.79 -28.90
N GLY A 975 2.46 13.02 -29.16
CA GLY A 975 1.99 14.21 -28.43
C GLY A 975 0.60 14.75 -28.82
N ARG A 976 -0.05 14.19 -29.85
CA ARG A 976 -1.39 14.61 -30.32
C ARG A 976 -2.20 13.43 -30.87
N VAL A 977 -3.50 13.39 -30.55
CA VAL A 977 -4.40 12.26 -30.84
C VAL A 977 -5.80 12.69 -31.28
N ASN A 978 -6.56 11.75 -31.84
CA ASN A 978 -8.00 11.86 -32.04
C ASN A 978 -8.71 10.97 -31.02
N LEU A 979 -9.79 11.46 -30.41
CA LEU A 979 -10.66 10.70 -29.52
C LEU A 979 -11.93 10.28 -30.27
N GLU A 980 -12.36 9.04 -30.07
CA GLU A 980 -13.70 8.56 -30.41
C GLU A 980 -14.30 7.86 -29.19
N VAL A 981 -15.45 8.35 -28.71
CA VAL A 981 -16.25 7.68 -27.67
C VAL A 981 -17.49 7.10 -28.31
N ARG A 982 -17.74 5.81 -28.09
CA ARG A 982 -18.96 5.11 -28.46
C ARG A 982 -19.71 4.78 -27.17
N LEU A 983 -20.88 5.37 -27.01
CA LEU A 983 -21.77 5.08 -25.88
C LEU A 983 -22.58 3.79 -26.14
N PRO A 984 -23.11 3.15 -25.09
CA PRO A 984 -24.16 2.15 -25.22
C PRO A 984 -25.29 2.64 -26.14
N GLY A 985 -25.83 1.75 -26.97
CA GLY A 985 -26.77 2.12 -28.03
C GLY A 985 -26.12 2.79 -29.26
N GLY A 986 -24.79 2.81 -29.35
CA GLY A 986 -24.05 3.09 -30.59
C GLY A 986 -23.81 4.56 -30.93
N ARG A 987 -24.20 5.52 -30.08
CA ARG A 987 -23.95 6.95 -30.33
C ARG A 987 -22.45 7.25 -30.25
N LYS A 988 -21.88 7.82 -31.32
CA LYS A 988 -20.45 8.17 -31.42
C LYS A 988 -20.21 9.67 -31.26
N VAL A 989 -19.19 10.03 -30.48
CA VAL A 989 -18.67 11.38 -30.29
C VAL A 989 -17.20 11.39 -30.69
N LYS A 990 -16.77 12.36 -31.50
CA LYS A 990 -15.37 12.45 -31.96
C LYS A 990 -14.77 13.82 -31.68
N VAL A 991 -13.55 13.85 -31.17
CA VAL A 991 -12.76 15.09 -30.98
C VAL A 991 -11.39 14.89 -31.59
N ALA A 992 -11.09 15.66 -32.64
CA ALA A 992 -9.83 15.54 -33.36
C ALA A 992 -8.73 16.42 -32.74
N ASN A 993 -7.47 16.03 -32.97
CA ASN A 993 -6.30 16.87 -32.74
C ASN A 993 -6.15 17.37 -31.28
N VAL A 994 -6.49 16.50 -30.32
CA VAL A 994 -6.31 16.65 -28.89
C VAL A 994 -4.83 16.60 -28.54
N ALA A 995 -4.36 17.47 -27.65
CA ALA A 995 -2.97 17.45 -27.16
C ALA A 995 -2.83 16.52 -25.95
N ALA A 996 -1.72 15.79 -25.89
CA ALA A 996 -1.32 14.95 -24.77
C ALA A 996 -0.88 15.76 -23.53
N ASP A 997 -0.44 15.02 -22.50
CA ASP A 997 0.11 15.47 -21.22
C ASP A 997 -0.89 16.28 -20.39
N ARG A 998 -2.16 15.81 -20.41
CA ARG A 998 -3.31 16.55 -19.88
C ARG A 998 -4.40 15.65 -19.32
N TYR A 999 -5.01 16.12 -18.25
CA TYR A 999 -6.34 15.72 -17.82
C TYR A 999 -7.40 16.59 -18.53
N LEU A 1000 -8.35 15.94 -19.19
CA LEU A 1000 -9.42 16.55 -19.96
C LEU A 1000 -10.81 16.15 -19.45
N ASP A 1001 -11.75 17.07 -19.60
CA ASP A 1001 -13.18 16.84 -19.51
C ASP A 1001 -13.78 16.89 -20.91
N LEU A 1002 -14.34 15.76 -21.34
CA LEU A 1002 -14.98 15.57 -22.65
C LEU A 1002 -16.50 15.63 -22.49
N ASN A 1003 -17.10 16.72 -22.94
CA ASN A 1003 -18.55 16.89 -22.99
C ASN A 1003 -19.11 16.09 -24.17
N LEU A 1004 -19.72 14.95 -23.86
CA LEU A 1004 -20.27 13.99 -24.83
C LEU A 1004 -21.59 14.47 -25.47
N LYS A 1005 -22.20 15.56 -25.00
CA LYS A 1005 -23.37 16.18 -25.61
C LYS A 1005 -22.99 17.21 -26.67
N GLU A 1006 -21.95 18.01 -26.39
CA GLU A 1006 -21.47 19.07 -27.28
C GLU A 1006 -20.37 18.60 -28.25
N GLY A 1007 -19.68 17.50 -27.94
CA GLY A 1007 -18.50 17.07 -28.70
C GLY A 1007 -17.29 17.98 -28.46
N THR A 1008 -17.19 18.57 -27.27
CA THR A 1008 -16.14 19.54 -26.90
C THR A 1008 -15.25 18.97 -25.80
N ALA A 1009 -13.94 19.20 -25.90
CA ALA A 1009 -12.97 18.81 -24.87
C ALA A 1009 -12.32 20.06 -24.27
N ARG A 1010 -12.28 20.13 -22.94
CA ARG A 1010 -11.60 21.20 -22.19
C ARG A 1010 -10.57 20.60 -21.23
N LYS A 1011 -9.52 21.35 -20.90
CA LYS A 1011 -8.58 20.93 -19.85
C LYS A 1011 -9.31 20.97 -18.49
N VAL A 1012 -9.11 19.98 -17.65
CA VAL A 1012 -9.49 20.07 -16.23
C VAL A 1012 -8.52 21.04 -15.54
N GLU A 1013 -9.07 22.02 -14.83
CA GLU A 1013 -8.31 22.82 -13.87
C GLU A 1013 -8.37 22.12 -12.52
N VAL A 1014 -7.20 21.68 -12.07
CA VAL A 1014 -6.99 21.05 -10.76
C VAL A 1014 -6.81 22.18 -9.73
N LYS A 1015 -7.52 22.10 -8.60
CA LYS A 1015 -7.62 23.20 -7.61
C LYS A 1015 -6.56 23.14 -6.51
#